data_AF-A0A923YK15-F1
#
_entry.id   AF-A0A923YK15-F1
#
_cell.length_a   1.000
_cell.length_b   1.000
_cell.length_c   1.000
_cell.angle_alpha   90.00
_cell.angle_beta   90.00
_cell.angle_gamma   90.00
#
_symmetry.space_group_name_H-M   'P 1'
#
loop_
_entity.id
_entity.type
_entity.pdbx_description
1 polymer ?
#
loop_
_entity_poly.entity_id
_entity_poly.type
_entity_poly.pdbx_seq_one_letter_code
_entity_poly.pdbx_strand_id
1 'polypeptide(L)'
;MNNFYQKTKAILTVALIAMTMTAHAAFVRNIPTEIKQPDGVTLHVLASGDEYYNWVHDENNFTIVKNKATGYFVYANKVNGLLVPTEYVVGKADPVQAGLTPGLLDDASVIKEKAAKSIVGRKDTKQKRTVSGAEPAVRSTGNYNNIVVYIQFSDQVSEQWTLTKTEAESRFNGTGIVSVKDFYKEVSNNQLNLNSTFYPQSSNAYPISYTDSHPRSYYQKDTPDGYANDPNGTTVREHELLKNAINYVSSQIPSSLNIDGNNDGLVDNVVFVIKGYTEGWAELLWPHRWSLFSQNVYIGTKQVYDYNLVFGTSLGVGVISHELFHSFGAPDLYQYSAWNSTSAAVGPWDLMASEDWNTPQHMGAYMKEKYGKWTTIPELTTTGTYSLQPFSTSTLSAYKIKLPNTNNYVVLEYRKKEGKYEIMLPGSGLIVSLVDSLGNNSGGPKNEVYVFHKDGSYTNAGDIYDATYGNGRNSFNDQTTPACFKSDGTPCGLGNAGLSNISISGNTVTFNYTAPTVSTCSTPSWDAAIAYTQNQEASYAGNKYRAKWWTQNNRPDLNMGSGLPWELLGPCGATNKAPVVHIDFPVQNGTFSFGAFVNISAWATDADGTIDRIEFFDANNQLLDIDNVSPYSYVPNQLAPGTYTYKVKAYDNLGAASDMATVSFTVNVNTVSPSIVIASPTQGQEIWQYPTTATPINILVTTNNAQTAIDSVQYIVVETVCNGPGCNNVRRFTKTAFPFTLSYQSVLNNNGFTQVTAIAWSHKAASEQAQVTFYARPLPELTIVSPTDNSSIAPNTAVLIDVEVNSSKVFIDSVVYTVFDTQTTGMNGVTTTRKFKVTTAPYDLTLPAISGKTFSRVVALAYANQGKVSESKSVTINYNNIPAVVITAPAVASKFNVGGSVTIKASATDSDGSIVKVEIYSPHIPNSTVTLTAAPYEATFNNLPTSGIRGLTTFIVKATDNKGGVNGATIDV
;
A
#
# COMPACT_ATOMS: atom_id res chain seq x y z
N MET A 1 50.95 46.88 5.97
CA MET A 1 49.58 47.01 6.52
C MET A 1 48.45 46.99 5.49
N ASN A 2 48.63 46.45 4.26
CA ASN A 2 47.51 46.28 3.31
C ASN A 2 47.49 44.92 2.57
N ASN A 3 48.28 43.93 3.03
CA ASN A 3 48.34 42.60 2.41
C ASN A 3 48.06 41.43 3.38
N PHE A 4 47.61 41.73 4.60
CA PHE A 4 47.34 40.73 5.66
C PHE A 4 45.84 40.52 5.94
N TYR A 5 44.95 41.29 5.28
CA TYR A 5 43.48 41.23 5.48
C TYR A 5 42.72 40.42 4.43
N GLN A 6 43.39 39.89 3.40
CA GLN A 6 42.74 39.09 2.34
C GLN A 6 43.01 37.58 2.39
N LYS A 7 43.90 37.09 3.26
CA LYS A 7 44.22 35.65 3.34
C LYS A 7 43.50 34.88 4.46
N THR A 8 42.73 35.55 5.32
CA THR A 8 42.03 34.92 6.45
C THR A 8 40.58 34.52 6.17
N LYS A 9 40.06 34.71 4.96
CA LYS A 9 38.70 34.26 4.55
C LYS A 9 38.68 33.04 3.63
N ALA A 10 39.83 32.49 3.24
CA ALA A 10 39.90 31.45 2.21
C ALA A 10 40.13 30.01 2.75
N ILE A 11 40.22 29.80 4.07
CA ILE A 11 40.48 28.46 4.67
C ILE A 11 39.33 27.99 5.57
N LEU A 12 38.25 28.76 5.71
CA LEU A 12 37.07 28.40 6.51
C LEU A 12 35.80 28.09 5.68
N THR A 13 35.96 27.84 4.38
CA THR A 13 34.82 27.59 3.45
C THR A 13 35.01 26.31 2.63
N VAL A 14 35.74 25.31 3.16
CA VAL A 14 35.99 24.02 2.47
C VAL A 14 35.47 22.81 3.28
N ALA A 15 34.83 23.01 4.43
CA ALA A 15 34.21 21.92 5.20
C ALA A 15 32.67 21.90 5.20
N LEU A 16 32.03 22.68 4.34
CA LEU A 16 30.56 22.76 4.26
C LEU A 16 30.06 22.90 2.81
N ILE A 17 30.59 22.10 1.88
CA ILE A 17 30.08 22.04 0.51
C ILE A 17 30.17 20.59 0.01
N ALA A 18 29.07 20.11 -0.57
CA ALA A 18 28.84 18.80 -1.20
C ALA A 18 28.24 17.69 -0.30
N MET A 19 27.06 17.94 0.26
CA MET A 19 25.98 16.95 0.16
C MET A 19 24.97 17.50 -0.84
N THR A 20 25.13 17.15 -2.12
CA THR A 20 24.00 17.16 -3.04
C THR A 20 23.04 16.10 -2.50
N MET A 21 21.97 16.51 -1.82
CA MET A 21 20.92 15.61 -1.39
C MET A 21 20.25 15.04 -2.64
N THR A 22 20.55 13.79 -2.96
CA THR A 22 19.67 12.98 -3.79
C THR A 22 18.38 12.83 -2.98
N ALA A 23 17.30 13.44 -3.42
CA ALA A 23 15.97 13.13 -2.91
C ALA A 23 15.53 11.82 -3.57
N HIS A 24 14.90 10.95 -2.81
CA HIS A 24 14.44 9.63 -3.26
C HIS A 24 12.92 9.72 -3.44
N ALA A 25 12.27 8.75 -4.07
CA ALA A 25 10.82 8.74 -4.26
C ALA A 25 10.10 8.36 -2.98
N ALA A 26 8.80 8.62 -2.92
CA ALA A 26 7.92 7.91 -2.02
C ALA A 26 8.02 6.39 -2.29
N PHE A 27 8.41 5.63 -1.26
CA PHE A 27 8.10 4.22 -1.20
C PHE A 27 6.59 4.05 -1.33
N VAL A 28 6.09 3.02 -2.00
CA VAL A 28 4.67 2.69 -2.12
C VAL A 28 4.43 1.21 -1.85
N ARG A 29 3.24 0.83 -1.37
CA ARG A 29 2.85 -0.57 -1.15
C ARG A 29 1.49 -0.88 -1.73
N ASN A 30 1.40 -2.09 -2.30
CA ASN A 30 0.16 -2.69 -2.74
C ASN A 30 -0.63 -1.76 -3.67
N ILE A 31 0.06 -0.98 -4.50
CA ILE A 31 -0.60 -0.09 -5.46
C ILE A 31 -1.22 -0.96 -6.54
N PRO A 32 -2.55 -0.94 -6.72
CA PRO A 32 -3.18 -1.66 -7.80
C PRO A 32 -2.60 -1.20 -9.14
N THR A 33 -2.12 -2.15 -9.92
CA THR A 33 -1.54 -1.91 -11.23
C THR A 33 -2.00 -2.98 -12.21
N GLU A 34 -1.89 -2.67 -13.50
CA GLU A 34 -2.26 -3.59 -14.57
C GLU A 34 -1.03 -3.91 -15.40
N ILE A 35 -0.80 -5.20 -15.66
CA ILE A 35 0.25 -5.65 -16.58
C ILE A 35 -0.37 -6.48 -17.69
N LYS A 36 0.13 -6.33 -18.91
CA LYS A 36 -0.38 -7.04 -20.09
C LYS A 36 0.56 -8.18 -20.47
N GLN A 37 0.04 -9.40 -20.50
CA GLN A 37 0.77 -10.56 -21.00
C GLN A 37 1.00 -10.44 -22.52
N PRO A 38 2.01 -11.12 -23.09
CA PRO A 38 2.26 -11.14 -24.53
C PRO A 38 1.08 -11.62 -25.39
N ASP A 39 0.17 -12.41 -24.83
CA ASP A 39 -1.06 -12.87 -25.49
C ASP A 39 -2.23 -11.88 -25.40
N GLY A 40 -1.99 -10.70 -24.83
CA GLY A 40 -2.96 -9.61 -24.73
C GLY A 40 -3.85 -9.66 -23.49
N VAL A 41 -3.73 -10.69 -22.64
CA VAL A 41 -4.45 -10.76 -21.36
C VAL A 41 -3.95 -9.68 -20.41
N THR A 42 -4.87 -8.88 -19.87
CA THR A 42 -4.57 -7.94 -18.78
C THR A 42 -4.68 -8.65 -17.44
N LEU A 43 -3.65 -8.51 -16.61
CA LEU A 43 -3.60 -8.99 -15.23
C LEU A 43 -3.69 -7.81 -14.28
N HIS A 44 -4.52 -7.95 -13.25
CA HIS A 44 -4.57 -7.02 -12.12
C HIS A 44 -3.64 -7.52 -11.03
N VAL A 45 -2.66 -6.71 -10.68
CA VAL A 45 -1.57 -7.06 -9.75
C VAL A 45 -1.30 -5.87 -8.84
N LEU A 46 -0.36 -6.02 -7.93
CA LEU A 46 0.02 -5.02 -6.94
C LEU A 46 1.50 -4.65 -7.14
N ALA A 47 1.82 -3.35 -7.15
CA ALA A 47 3.19 -2.86 -7.16
C ALA A 47 3.55 -2.29 -5.77
N SER A 48 4.77 -2.58 -5.35
CA SER A 48 5.35 -2.09 -4.10
C SER A 48 6.82 -1.70 -4.33
N GLY A 49 7.35 -0.74 -3.56
CA GLY A 49 8.74 -0.27 -3.63
C GLY A 49 8.90 1.22 -3.88
N ASP A 50 10.08 1.63 -4.34
CA ASP A 50 10.44 3.01 -4.72
C ASP A 50 11.15 3.02 -6.10
N GLU A 51 11.77 4.14 -6.49
CA GLU A 51 12.47 4.25 -7.77
C GLU A 51 13.79 3.45 -7.83
N TYR A 52 14.28 2.94 -6.70
CA TYR A 52 15.52 2.16 -6.61
C TYR A 52 15.28 0.67 -6.56
N TYR A 53 14.20 0.27 -5.92
CA TYR A 53 13.79 -1.11 -5.86
C TYR A 53 12.28 -1.20 -5.71
N ASN A 54 11.67 -1.80 -6.72
CA ASN A 54 10.26 -2.10 -6.74
C ASN A 54 10.02 -3.52 -7.25
N TRP A 55 8.88 -4.07 -6.87
CA TRP A 55 8.46 -5.39 -7.28
C TRP A 55 6.95 -5.39 -7.52
N VAL A 56 6.53 -6.34 -8.35
CA VAL A 56 5.13 -6.63 -8.61
C VAL A 56 4.79 -7.94 -7.93
N HIS A 57 3.58 -8.06 -7.39
CA HIS A 57 3.08 -9.29 -6.79
C HIS A 57 1.56 -9.41 -7.00
N ASP A 58 1.03 -10.61 -6.79
CA ASP A 58 -0.43 -10.79 -6.76
C ASP A 58 -1.02 -10.44 -5.37
N GLU A 59 -2.35 -10.57 -5.25
CA GLU A 59 -3.08 -10.31 -4.00
C GLU A 59 -2.66 -11.20 -2.83
N ASN A 60 -2.06 -12.36 -3.11
CA ASN A 60 -1.55 -13.31 -2.13
C ASN A 60 -0.05 -13.10 -1.86
N ASN A 61 0.50 -11.97 -2.31
CA ASN A 61 1.89 -11.55 -2.14
C ASN A 61 2.90 -12.47 -2.87
N PHE A 62 2.51 -13.23 -3.90
CA PHE A 62 3.48 -13.95 -4.73
C PHE A 62 4.16 -12.98 -5.71
N THR A 63 5.47 -12.85 -5.58
CA THR A 63 6.28 -11.94 -6.41
C THR A 63 6.29 -12.38 -7.87
N ILE A 64 6.17 -11.40 -8.76
CA ILE A 64 6.05 -11.56 -10.22
C ILE A 64 7.25 -10.92 -10.89
N VAL A 65 7.89 -11.66 -11.80
CA VAL A 65 9.02 -11.18 -12.61
C VAL A 65 8.78 -11.41 -14.10
N LYS A 66 9.40 -10.58 -14.95
CA LYS A 66 9.35 -10.78 -16.40
C LYS A 66 10.40 -11.80 -16.82
N ASN A 67 9.97 -12.88 -17.49
CA ASN A 67 10.90 -13.81 -18.12
C ASN A 67 11.41 -13.19 -19.43
N LYS A 68 12.69 -12.79 -19.47
CA LYS A 68 13.28 -12.11 -20.64
C LYS A 68 13.32 -12.97 -21.91
N ALA A 69 13.37 -14.29 -21.78
CA ALA A 69 13.44 -15.18 -22.93
C ALA A 69 12.08 -15.33 -23.63
N THR A 70 10.98 -15.33 -22.87
CA THR A 70 9.63 -15.56 -23.41
C THR A 70 8.78 -14.29 -23.48
N GLY A 71 9.18 -13.23 -22.77
CA GLY A 71 8.41 -11.99 -22.63
C GLY A 71 7.23 -12.08 -21.64
N TYR A 72 6.90 -13.27 -21.13
CA TYR A 72 5.79 -13.49 -20.20
C TYR A 72 6.12 -13.02 -18.78
N PHE A 73 5.10 -12.51 -18.08
CA PHE A 73 5.16 -12.33 -16.64
C PHE A 73 4.87 -13.67 -15.95
N VAL A 74 5.81 -14.08 -15.10
CA VAL A 74 5.82 -15.36 -14.40
C VAL A 74 6.00 -15.12 -12.90
N TYR A 75 5.58 -16.08 -12.08
CA TYR A 75 5.91 -16.04 -10.67
C TYR A 75 7.42 -16.21 -10.46
N ALA A 76 7.96 -15.55 -9.44
CA ALA A 76 9.37 -15.59 -9.09
C ALA A 76 9.68 -16.74 -8.13
N ASN A 77 10.92 -17.22 -8.18
CA ASN A 77 11.54 -17.99 -7.11
C ASN A 77 12.82 -17.27 -6.67
N LYS A 78 13.43 -17.70 -5.56
CA LYS A 78 14.65 -17.13 -5.03
C LYS A 78 15.79 -18.13 -5.08
N VAL A 79 16.87 -17.78 -5.77
CA VAL A 79 18.08 -18.61 -5.91
C VAL A 79 19.29 -17.73 -5.58
N ASN A 80 20.12 -18.16 -4.62
CA ASN A 80 21.31 -17.44 -4.18
C ASN A 80 21.06 -15.96 -3.82
N GLY A 81 19.94 -15.68 -3.16
CA GLY A 81 19.60 -14.32 -2.74
C GLY A 81 18.96 -13.45 -3.84
N LEU A 82 18.77 -13.97 -5.06
CA LEU A 82 18.21 -13.24 -6.19
C LEU A 82 16.86 -13.81 -6.64
N LEU A 83 15.94 -12.92 -7.02
CA LEU A 83 14.71 -13.26 -7.71
C LEU A 83 15.02 -13.74 -9.12
N VAL A 84 14.49 -14.92 -9.46
CA VAL A 84 14.64 -15.54 -10.77
C VAL A 84 13.27 -15.92 -11.35
N PRO A 85 13.07 -15.79 -12.68
CA PRO A 85 11.83 -16.17 -13.32
C PRO A 85 11.63 -17.69 -13.29
N THR A 86 10.41 -18.13 -12.98
CA THR A 86 10.01 -19.54 -13.11
C THR A 86 9.32 -19.81 -14.44
N GLU A 87 8.87 -21.05 -14.64
CA GLU A 87 8.02 -21.45 -15.77
C GLU A 87 6.53 -21.16 -15.55
N TYR A 88 6.12 -20.74 -14.35
CA TYR A 88 4.73 -20.56 -13.95
C TYR A 88 4.19 -19.19 -14.36
N VAL A 89 3.45 -19.16 -15.46
CA VAL A 89 2.86 -17.93 -16.03
C VAL A 89 1.72 -17.41 -15.16
N VAL A 90 1.79 -16.12 -14.78
CA VAL A 90 0.76 -15.46 -13.97
C VAL A 90 -0.56 -15.41 -14.71
N GLY A 91 -1.65 -15.74 -14.02
CA GLY A 91 -2.99 -15.87 -14.61
C GLY A 91 -3.25 -17.20 -15.32
N LYS A 92 -2.25 -18.10 -15.39
CA LYS A 92 -2.40 -19.46 -15.94
C LYS A 92 -2.00 -20.56 -14.95
N ALA A 93 -0.99 -20.29 -14.12
CA ALA A 93 -0.51 -21.20 -13.09
C ALA A 93 -1.02 -20.79 -11.71
N ASP A 94 -1.25 -21.77 -10.83
CA ASP A 94 -1.50 -21.56 -9.40
C ASP A 94 -0.16 -21.61 -8.65
N PRO A 95 0.33 -20.48 -8.11
CA PRO A 95 1.64 -20.42 -7.47
C PRO A 95 1.71 -21.23 -6.17
N VAL A 96 0.58 -21.44 -5.50
CA VAL A 96 0.50 -22.26 -4.28
C VAL A 96 0.69 -23.73 -4.64
N GLN A 97 0.03 -24.21 -5.71
CA GLN A 97 0.21 -25.57 -6.20
C GLN A 97 1.60 -25.82 -6.79
N ALA A 98 2.23 -24.78 -7.34
CA ALA A 98 3.61 -24.82 -7.81
C ALA A 98 4.65 -24.86 -6.68
N GLY A 99 4.24 -24.77 -5.40
CA GLY A 99 5.14 -24.81 -4.26
C GLY A 99 6.00 -23.55 -4.11
N LEU A 100 5.57 -22.43 -4.69
CA LEU A 100 6.27 -21.16 -4.57
C LEU A 100 6.04 -20.54 -3.19
N THR A 101 6.93 -19.63 -2.80
CA THR A 101 6.85 -18.92 -1.51
C THR A 101 6.36 -17.48 -1.76
N PRO A 102 5.36 -16.98 -1.02
CA PRO A 102 4.95 -15.58 -1.10
C PRO A 102 5.97 -14.65 -0.40
N GLY A 103 5.97 -13.37 -0.75
CA GLY A 103 6.77 -12.32 -0.13
C GLY A 103 8.26 -12.38 -0.47
N LEU A 104 8.63 -13.06 -1.55
CA LEU A 104 10.03 -13.15 -1.97
C LEU A 104 10.54 -11.81 -2.49
N LEU A 105 11.65 -11.34 -1.92
CA LEU A 105 12.43 -10.22 -2.43
C LEU A 105 13.88 -10.65 -2.62
N ASP A 106 14.67 -9.86 -3.36
CA ASP A 106 16.13 -10.00 -3.35
C ASP A 106 16.68 -9.86 -1.92
N ASP A 107 17.88 -10.37 -1.66
CA ASP A 107 18.55 -10.19 -0.37
C ASP A 107 18.83 -8.71 -0.07
N ALA A 108 18.79 -8.34 1.21
CA ALA A 108 19.00 -6.97 1.64
C ALA A 108 20.34 -6.38 1.15
N SER A 109 21.39 -7.20 1.01
CA SER A 109 22.67 -6.79 0.43
C SER A 109 22.58 -6.43 -1.05
N VAL A 110 21.85 -7.24 -1.84
CA VAL A 110 21.61 -6.99 -3.26
C VAL A 110 20.75 -5.75 -3.45
N ILE A 111 19.69 -5.63 -2.65
CA ILE A 111 18.83 -4.45 -2.64
C ILE A 111 19.65 -3.18 -2.38
N LYS A 112 20.50 -3.19 -1.34
CA LYS A 112 21.42 -2.09 -1.03
C LYS A 112 22.36 -1.79 -2.20
N GLU A 113 22.89 -2.82 -2.85
CA GLU A 113 23.78 -2.65 -4.01
C GLU A 113 23.05 -2.07 -5.22
N LYS A 114 21.83 -2.50 -5.50
CA LYS A 114 20.97 -1.97 -6.57
C LYS A 114 20.67 -0.49 -6.32
N ALA A 115 20.24 -0.14 -5.11
CA ALA A 115 20.00 1.24 -4.69
C ALA A 115 21.28 2.09 -4.73
N ALA A 116 22.43 1.55 -4.31
CA ALA A 116 23.70 2.27 -4.40
C ALA A 116 24.14 2.49 -5.86
N LYS A 117 23.92 1.52 -6.76
CA LYS A 117 24.28 1.63 -8.19
C LYS A 117 23.43 2.66 -8.93
N SER A 118 22.13 2.72 -8.67
CA SER A 118 21.24 3.77 -9.21
C SER A 118 21.61 5.16 -8.71
N ILE A 119 22.03 5.30 -7.45
CA ILE A 119 22.56 6.57 -6.89
C ILE A 119 23.89 6.96 -7.56
N VAL A 120 24.78 5.99 -7.80
CA VAL A 120 26.10 6.23 -8.43
C VAL A 120 25.99 6.52 -9.93
N GLY A 121 25.04 5.89 -10.65
CA GLY A 121 24.74 6.19 -12.06
C GLY A 121 24.15 7.58 -12.28
N ARG A 122 23.54 8.17 -11.23
CA ARG A 122 23.02 9.55 -11.19
C ARG A 122 24.07 10.59 -10.75
N LYS A 123 25.36 10.24 -10.60
CA LYS A 123 26.40 11.22 -10.21
C LYS A 123 26.55 12.30 -11.27
N ASP A 124 26.11 13.50 -10.88
CA ASP A 124 26.29 14.80 -11.55
C ASP A 124 27.60 14.91 -12.33
N THR A 125 27.50 14.77 -13.65
CA THR A 125 28.45 15.46 -14.53
C THR A 125 28.02 16.92 -14.58
N LYS A 126 28.60 17.72 -13.69
CA LYS A 126 28.45 19.18 -13.57
C LYS A 126 28.31 19.88 -14.92
N GLN A 127 27.09 20.06 -15.44
CA GLN A 127 26.80 21.15 -16.38
C GLN A 127 26.39 22.38 -15.57
N LYS A 128 27.06 23.50 -15.86
CA LYS A 128 26.90 24.75 -15.14
C LYS A 128 25.47 25.29 -15.34
N ARG A 129 24.79 25.54 -14.21
CA ARG A 129 23.61 26.42 -14.13
C ARG A 129 23.89 27.73 -14.90
N THR A 130 22.92 28.17 -15.70
CA THR A 130 22.99 29.48 -16.39
C THR A 130 22.80 30.64 -15.40
N VAL A 131 22.17 30.37 -14.24
CA VAL A 131 21.96 31.33 -13.14
C VAL A 131 23.01 31.12 -12.04
N SER A 132 23.56 32.20 -11.49
CA SER A 132 24.78 32.20 -10.68
C SER A 132 24.69 31.44 -9.36
N GLY A 133 25.44 30.34 -9.25
CA GLY A 133 26.38 30.02 -8.16
C GLY A 133 25.91 29.73 -6.72
N ALA A 134 24.67 30.00 -6.33
CA ALA A 134 24.14 29.64 -5.01
C ALA A 134 23.10 28.51 -5.13
N GLU A 135 22.99 27.65 -4.11
CA GLU A 135 21.86 26.73 -3.99
C GLU A 135 20.55 27.53 -3.92
N PRO A 136 19.46 27.08 -4.59
CA PRO A 136 18.20 27.79 -4.58
C PRO A 136 17.75 28.04 -3.14
N ALA A 137 17.37 29.28 -2.83
CA ALA A 137 16.86 29.61 -1.52
C ALA A 137 15.44 29.05 -1.41
N VAL A 138 15.29 27.83 -0.87
CA VAL A 138 13.98 27.16 -0.72
C VAL A 138 12.97 28.10 -0.07
N ARG A 139 11.88 28.37 -0.79
CA ARG A 139 10.73 29.15 -0.33
C ARG A 139 9.69 28.24 0.29
N SER A 140 9.57 28.27 1.61
CA SER A 140 8.60 27.45 2.34
C SER A 140 7.42 28.25 2.91
N THR A 141 7.31 29.56 2.65
CA THR A 141 6.23 30.42 3.17
C THR A 141 5.65 31.37 2.11
N GLY A 142 4.44 31.89 2.38
CA GLY A 142 3.69 32.78 1.51
C GLY A 142 2.86 32.04 0.44
N ASN A 143 2.45 32.78 -0.60
CA ASN A 143 1.67 32.23 -1.71
C ASN A 143 2.53 31.41 -2.67
N TYR A 144 2.36 30.10 -2.70
CA TYR A 144 3.15 29.18 -3.51
C TYR A 144 2.30 28.65 -4.67
N ASN A 145 2.69 28.98 -5.91
CA ASN A 145 1.94 28.60 -7.11
C ASN A 145 2.57 27.36 -7.74
N ASN A 146 1.95 26.22 -7.48
CA ASN A 146 2.37 24.93 -7.98
C ASN A 146 1.81 24.71 -9.39
N ILE A 147 2.66 24.38 -10.36
CA ILE A 147 2.21 24.11 -11.75
C ILE A 147 2.03 22.61 -11.91
N VAL A 148 0.85 22.15 -12.33
CA VAL A 148 0.57 20.73 -12.56
C VAL A 148 0.41 20.47 -14.06
N VAL A 149 1.19 19.56 -14.62
CA VAL A 149 1.21 19.27 -16.06
C VAL A 149 0.84 17.81 -16.32
N TYR A 150 -0.27 17.57 -17.02
CA TYR A 150 -0.69 16.21 -17.40
C TYR A 150 0.04 15.73 -18.67
N ILE A 151 0.58 14.52 -18.60
CA ILE A 151 1.32 13.87 -19.71
C ILE A 151 0.68 12.52 -20.02
N GLN A 152 0.54 12.22 -21.32
CA GLN A 152 0.19 10.90 -21.85
C GLN A 152 1.14 10.51 -22.99
N PHE A 153 1.12 9.24 -23.39
CA PHE A 153 1.98 8.70 -24.46
C PHE A 153 1.20 8.46 -25.76
N SER A 154 1.91 8.31 -26.87
CA SER A 154 1.31 8.19 -28.22
C SER A 154 0.37 6.98 -28.36
N ASP A 155 0.60 5.93 -27.59
CA ASP A 155 -0.19 4.69 -27.55
C ASP A 155 -1.41 4.77 -26.61
N GLN A 156 -1.57 5.87 -25.86
CA GLN A 156 -2.63 6.04 -24.86
C GLN A 156 -3.70 7.06 -25.25
N VAL A 157 -3.68 7.56 -26.49
CA VAL A 157 -4.58 8.63 -26.95
C VAL A 157 -6.07 8.25 -26.92
N SER A 158 -6.38 6.95 -27.08
CA SER A 158 -7.74 6.42 -27.02
C SER A 158 -8.20 6.07 -25.61
N GLU A 159 -7.31 6.13 -24.62
CA GLU A 159 -7.61 5.79 -23.23
C GLU A 159 -8.17 7.02 -22.50
N GLN A 160 -9.08 6.79 -21.56
CA GLN A 160 -9.61 7.85 -20.70
C GLN A 160 -8.81 7.91 -19.38
N TRP A 161 -8.71 9.10 -18.77
CA TRP A 161 -8.16 9.23 -17.42
C TRP A 161 -9.07 8.53 -16.40
N THR A 162 -8.47 7.86 -15.42
CA THR A 162 -9.22 7.17 -14.35
C THR A 162 -9.95 8.14 -13.43
N LEU A 163 -9.33 9.29 -13.14
CA LEU A 163 -9.94 10.35 -12.34
C LEU A 163 -10.52 11.43 -13.25
N THR A 164 -11.70 11.92 -12.89
CA THR A 164 -12.25 13.14 -13.48
C THR A 164 -11.36 14.33 -13.11
N LYS A 165 -11.48 15.41 -13.90
CA LYS A 165 -10.76 16.66 -13.64
C LYS A 165 -11.08 17.17 -12.23
N THR A 166 -12.36 17.19 -11.85
CA THR A 166 -12.81 17.66 -10.55
C THR A 166 -12.22 16.87 -9.40
N GLU A 167 -12.17 15.54 -9.51
CA GLU A 167 -11.58 14.69 -8.46
C GLU A 167 -10.08 14.96 -8.33
N ALA A 168 -9.34 15.01 -9.43
CA ALA A 168 -7.92 15.31 -9.40
C ALA A 168 -7.65 16.71 -8.80
N GLU A 169 -8.36 17.74 -9.25
CA GLU A 169 -8.22 19.10 -8.73
C GLU A 169 -8.59 19.21 -7.25
N SER A 170 -9.59 18.46 -6.77
CA SER A 170 -9.96 18.44 -5.35
C SER A 170 -8.84 17.88 -4.46
N ARG A 171 -8.05 16.94 -4.96
CA ARG A 171 -6.92 16.35 -4.21
C ARG A 171 -5.78 17.34 -4.01
N PHE A 172 -5.57 18.26 -4.94
CA PHE A 172 -4.56 19.32 -4.78
C PHE A 172 -5.11 20.56 -4.07
N ASN A 173 -6.29 21.05 -4.47
CA ASN A 173 -6.79 22.39 -4.10
C ASN A 173 -8.02 22.38 -3.20
N GLY A 174 -8.58 21.22 -2.86
CA GLY A 174 -9.79 21.11 -2.06
C GLY A 174 -9.64 21.80 -0.70
N THR A 175 -10.74 22.34 -0.17
CA THR A 175 -10.76 23.04 1.13
C THR A 175 -11.75 22.37 2.06
N GLY A 176 -11.39 22.18 3.33
CA GLY A 176 -12.17 21.43 4.31
C GLY A 176 -12.08 19.91 4.17
N ILE A 177 -11.36 19.40 3.15
CA ILE A 177 -11.20 17.96 2.85
C ILE A 177 -9.72 17.56 2.92
N VAL A 178 -9.41 16.28 2.77
CA VAL A 178 -8.02 15.81 2.60
C VAL A 178 -7.52 16.29 1.23
N SER A 179 -6.61 17.25 1.24
CA SER A 179 -5.99 17.82 0.04
C SER A 179 -4.57 18.31 0.34
N VAL A 180 -3.74 18.41 -0.69
CA VAL A 180 -2.36 18.91 -0.56
C VAL A 180 -2.36 20.35 -0.03
N LYS A 181 -3.27 21.19 -0.52
CA LYS A 181 -3.44 22.57 -0.05
C LYS A 181 -3.78 22.66 1.43
N ASP A 182 -4.81 21.94 1.89
CA ASP A 182 -5.21 21.98 3.30
C ASP A 182 -4.12 21.35 4.19
N PHE A 183 -3.47 20.29 3.72
CA PHE A 183 -2.36 19.65 4.43
C PHE A 183 -1.22 20.62 4.69
N TYR A 184 -0.68 21.25 3.65
CA TYR A 184 0.42 22.21 3.77
C TYR A 184 0.02 23.48 4.51
N LYS A 185 -1.25 23.90 4.43
CA LYS A 185 -1.77 24.98 5.27
C LYS A 185 -1.76 24.61 6.75
N GLU A 186 -2.15 23.38 7.10
CA GLU A 186 -2.15 22.88 8.49
C GLU A 186 -0.73 22.70 9.02
N VAL A 187 0.14 21.94 8.32
CA VAL A 187 1.49 21.64 8.82
C VAL A 187 2.40 22.86 8.92
N SER A 188 2.12 23.91 8.14
CA SER A 188 2.85 25.18 8.17
C SER A 188 2.29 26.21 9.15
N ASN A 189 1.25 25.88 9.93
CA ASN A 189 0.54 26.85 10.77
C ASN A 189 0.05 28.09 9.99
N ASN A 190 -0.56 27.87 8.81
CA ASN A 190 -1.02 28.89 7.87
C ASN A 190 0.08 29.77 7.25
N GLN A 191 1.36 29.41 7.37
CA GLN A 191 2.46 30.18 6.79
C GLN A 191 2.64 29.92 5.30
N LEU A 192 2.20 28.76 4.79
CA LEU A 192 2.25 28.39 3.38
C LEU A 192 0.84 28.33 2.79
N ASN A 193 0.60 29.10 1.73
CA ASN A 193 -0.64 29.07 0.97
C ASN A 193 -0.37 28.49 -0.43
N LEU A 194 -0.51 27.17 -0.53
CA LEU A 194 -0.28 26.42 -1.76
C LEU A 194 -1.51 26.48 -2.67
N ASN A 195 -1.31 26.84 -3.95
CA ASN A 195 -2.35 26.76 -4.98
C ASN A 195 -1.78 26.06 -6.21
N SER A 196 -2.46 25.01 -6.66
CA SER A 196 -2.05 24.26 -7.84
C SER A 196 -2.85 24.71 -9.07
N THR A 197 -2.19 24.97 -10.19
CA THR A 197 -2.86 25.30 -11.47
C THR A 197 -2.52 24.25 -12.51
N PHE A 198 -3.55 23.73 -13.18
CA PHE A 198 -3.45 22.54 -14.02
C PHE A 198 -3.32 22.89 -15.49
N TYR A 199 -2.44 22.20 -16.20
CA TYR A 199 -2.21 22.39 -17.62
C TYR A 199 -2.10 21.03 -18.33
N PRO A 200 -2.57 20.95 -19.59
CA PRO A 200 -3.24 21.99 -20.35
C PRO A 200 -4.66 22.28 -19.83
N GLN A 201 -5.13 23.52 -19.99
CA GLN A 201 -6.46 23.93 -19.50
C GLN A 201 -7.56 23.33 -20.37
N SER A 202 -8.60 22.76 -19.75
CA SER A 202 -9.73 22.16 -20.46
C SER A 202 -11.06 22.33 -19.73
N SER A 203 -12.15 22.42 -20.50
CA SER A 203 -13.53 22.34 -20.01
C SER A 203 -14.11 20.91 -20.01
N ASN A 204 -13.34 19.92 -20.45
CA ASN A 204 -13.78 18.53 -20.48
C ASN A 204 -13.94 17.96 -19.06
N ALA A 205 -14.80 16.95 -18.92
CA ALA A 205 -14.99 16.23 -17.65
C ALA A 205 -13.71 15.53 -17.15
N TYR A 206 -12.80 15.21 -18.05
CA TYR A 206 -11.52 14.55 -17.78
C TYR A 206 -10.34 15.46 -18.18
N PRO A 207 -9.17 15.33 -17.54
CA PRO A 207 -7.98 16.08 -17.94
C PRO A 207 -7.63 15.89 -19.41
N ILE A 208 -7.12 16.94 -20.04
CA ILE A 208 -6.37 16.82 -21.30
C ILE A 208 -4.88 16.82 -20.98
N SER A 209 -4.04 16.42 -21.92
CA SER A 209 -2.63 16.14 -21.64
C SER A 209 -1.75 16.57 -22.80
N TYR A 210 -0.50 16.92 -22.50
CA TYR A 210 0.55 16.82 -23.50
C TYR A 210 0.67 15.35 -23.92
N THR A 211 0.73 15.08 -25.22
CA THR A 211 0.92 13.73 -25.76
C THR A 211 2.34 13.61 -26.28
N ASP A 212 3.15 12.78 -25.64
CA ASP A 212 4.50 12.50 -26.14
C ASP A 212 4.45 11.72 -27.45
N SER A 213 5.43 11.95 -28.32
CA SER A 213 5.51 11.26 -29.61
C SER A 213 5.93 9.79 -29.47
N HIS A 214 6.54 9.40 -28.36
CA HIS A 214 6.92 8.02 -28.09
C HIS A 214 5.82 7.27 -27.34
N PRO A 215 5.70 5.94 -27.55
CA PRO A 215 4.83 5.10 -26.73
C PRO A 215 5.38 4.98 -25.31
N ARG A 216 4.54 4.59 -24.35
CA ARG A 216 4.96 4.41 -22.95
C ARG A 216 6.13 3.43 -22.81
N SER A 217 6.16 2.39 -23.64
CA SER A 217 7.21 1.35 -23.68
C SER A 217 8.62 1.89 -23.94
N TYR A 218 8.77 3.04 -24.59
CA TYR A 218 10.05 3.73 -24.77
C TYR A 218 10.68 4.18 -23.42
N TYR A 219 9.85 4.40 -22.41
CA TYR A 219 10.26 4.80 -21.05
C TYR A 219 10.29 3.61 -20.08
N GLN A 220 10.33 2.38 -20.59
CA GLN A 220 10.44 1.16 -19.81
C GLN A 220 11.80 0.50 -20.01
N LYS A 221 12.29 -0.22 -19.00
CA LYS A 221 13.63 -0.83 -19.04
C LYS A 221 13.68 -2.01 -20.00
N ASP A 222 12.84 -3.00 -19.75
CA ASP A 222 12.89 -4.33 -20.39
C ASP A 222 11.83 -4.49 -21.51
N THR A 223 11.72 -3.50 -22.39
CA THR A 223 10.90 -3.51 -23.62
C THR A 223 11.78 -3.48 -24.88
N PRO A 224 11.27 -3.92 -26.05
CA PRO A 224 12.05 -3.91 -27.30
C PRO A 224 12.64 -2.55 -27.69
N ASP A 225 11.94 -1.47 -27.36
CA ASP A 225 12.28 -0.06 -27.59
C ASP A 225 12.74 0.69 -26.31
N GLY A 226 12.88 -0.06 -25.21
CA GLY A 226 13.25 0.44 -23.89
C GLY A 226 14.71 0.87 -23.74
N TYR A 227 15.10 1.22 -22.52
CA TYR A 227 16.43 1.78 -22.22
C TYR A 227 17.42 0.80 -21.57
N ALA A 228 17.12 -0.51 -21.47
CA ALA A 228 18.03 -1.48 -20.84
C ALA A 228 19.46 -1.49 -21.43
N ASN A 229 19.62 -1.13 -22.71
CA ASN A 229 20.90 -1.10 -23.41
C ASN A 229 21.49 0.32 -23.60
N ASP A 230 20.91 1.33 -22.94
CA ASP A 230 21.31 2.73 -23.09
C ASP A 230 21.82 3.31 -21.76
N PRO A 231 23.16 3.32 -21.53
CA PRO A 231 23.75 3.77 -20.27
C PRO A 231 23.48 5.24 -19.94
N ASN A 232 23.13 6.07 -20.93
CA ASN A 232 22.81 7.49 -20.77
C ASN A 232 21.32 7.79 -21.07
N GLY A 233 20.54 6.77 -21.44
CA GLY A 233 19.20 6.92 -21.99
C GLY A 233 18.15 7.32 -20.99
N THR A 234 18.29 6.94 -19.72
CA THR A 234 17.29 7.23 -18.69
C THR A 234 17.12 8.73 -18.48
N THR A 235 18.20 9.43 -18.11
CA THR A 235 18.19 10.88 -17.88
C THR A 235 17.74 11.65 -19.12
N VAL A 236 18.29 11.31 -20.30
CA VAL A 236 17.99 12.05 -21.53
C VAL A 236 16.53 11.90 -21.91
N ARG A 237 16.00 10.66 -21.90
CA ARG A 237 14.59 10.39 -22.28
C ARG A 237 13.63 11.12 -21.36
N GLU A 238 13.82 11.03 -20.05
CA GLU A 238 12.94 11.70 -19.09
C GLU A 238 13.02 13.22 -19.21
N HIS A 239 14.24 13.79 -19.22
CA HIS A 239 14.38 15.24 -19.31
C HIS A 239 13.84 15.80 -20.64
N GLU A 240 13.96 15.07 -21.75
CA GLU A 240 13.34 15.44 -23.02
C GLU A 240 11.81 15.40 -22.96
N LEU A 241 11.23 14.36 -22.35
CA LEU A 241 9.78 14.26 -22.11
C LEU A 241 9.26 15.48 -21.35
N LEU A 242 9.90 15.81 -20.22
CA LEU A 242 9.48 16.91 -19.35
C LEU A 242 9.69 18.27 -20.01
N LYS A 243 10.82 18.47 -20.71
CA LYS A 243 11.05 19.67 -21.53
C LYS A 243 9.95 19.86 -22.57
N ASN A 244 9.59 18.81 -23.31
CA ASN A 244 8.58 18.91 -24.36
C ASN A 244 7.20 19.22 -23.78
N ALA A 245 6.86 18.60 -22.65
CA ALA A 245 5.63 18.91 -21.91
C ALA A 245 5.58 20.39 -21.46
N ILE A 246 6.69 20.94 -20.95
CA ILE A 246 6.76 22.37 -20.57
C ILE A 246 6.65 23.28 -21.78
N ASN A 247 7.36 22.98 -22.87
CA ASN A 247 7.25 23.76 -24.11
C ASN A 247 5.82 23.80 -24.63
N TYR A 248 5.07 22.70 -24.50
CA TYR A 248 3.68 22.61 -24.92
C TYR A 248 2.73 23.48 -24.07
N VAL A 249 2.97 23.59 -22.77
CA VAL A 249 2.08 24.35 -21.86
C VAL A 249 2.53 25.77 -21.57
N SER A 250 3.80 26.13 -21.84
CA SER A 250 4.37 27.41 -21.39
C SER A 250 3.58 28.63 -21.84
N SER A 251 3.03 28.64 -23.06
CA SER A 251 2.24 29.78 -23.57
C SER A 251 0.84 29.87 -22.96
N GLN A 252 0.38 28.81 -22.30
CA GLN A 252 -0.93 28.75 -21.63
C GLN A 252 -0.85 29.27 -20.18
N ILE A 253 0.36 29.35 -19.61
CA ILE A 253 0.59 29.83 -18.25
C ILE A 253 0.62 31.36 -18.27
N PRO A 254 -0.29 32.06 -17.57
CA PRO A 254 -0.35 33.52 -17.59
C PRO A 254 0.93 34.14 -17.03
N SER A 255 1.47 35.16 -17.71
CA SER A 255 2.63 35.92 -17.21
C SER A 255 2.37 36.67 -15.90
N SER A 256 1.09 36.83 -15.53
CA SER A 256 0.66 37.42 -14.25
C SER A 256 0.72 36.44 -13.08
N LEU A 257 0.84 35.13 -13.33
CA LEU A 257 0.98 34.14 -12.27
C LEU A 257 2.41 34.20 -11.72
N ASN A 258 2.54 34.48 -10.42
CA ASN A 258 3.85 34.51 -9.78
C ASN A 258 4.38 33.08 -9.54
N ILE A 259 5.19 32.58 -10.45
CA ILE A 259 5.78 31.23 -10.40
C ILE A 259 7.21 31.19 -9.83
N ASP A 260 7.77 32.34 -9.47
CA ASP A 260 9.11 32.50 -8.88
C ASP A 260 8.98 33.48 -7.71
N GLY A 261 8.61 32.95 -6.55
CA GLY A 261 8.24 33.79 -5.41
C GLY A 261 9.42 34.35 -4.64
N ASN A 262 10.56 33.67 -4.69
CA ASN A 262 11.80 34.10 -4.04
C ASN A 262 12.71 34.95 -4.96
N ASN A 263 12.33 35.11 -6.23
CA ASN A 263 13.04 35.85 -7.28
C ASN A 263 14.45 35.30 -7.56
N ASP A 264 14.64 33.98 -7.46
CA ASP A 264 15.93 33.35 -7.78
C ASP A 264 16.09 33.02 -9.27
N GLY A 265 15.05 33.29 -10.07
CA GLY A 265 15.02 33.04 -11.51
C GLY A 265 14.53 31.64 -11.89
N LEU A 266 14.20 30.80 -10.91
CA LEU A 266 13.67 29.46 -11.09
C LEU A 266 12.17 29.42 -10.80
N VAL A 267 11.48 28.45 -11.39
CA VAL A 267 10.08 28.15 -11.05
C VAL A 267 10.05 27.44 -9.70
N ASP A 268 9.22 27.92 -8.77
CA ASP A 268 9.12 27.43 -7.39
C ASP A 268 8.88 25.90 -7.35
N ASN A 269 7.93 25.37 -8.15
CA ASN A 269 7.71 23.93 -8.34
C ASN A 269 6.88 23.60 -9.59
N VAL A 270 7.14 22.42 -10.17
CA VAL A 270 6.32 21.80 -11.21
C VAL A 270 6.04 20.34 -10.85
N VAL A 271 4.78 19.93 -10.92
CA VAL A 271 4.33 18.53 -10.76
C VAL A 271 3.91 17.99 -12.12
N PHE A 272 4.57 16.93 -12.60
CA PHE A 272 4.17 16.20 -13.78
C PHE A 272 3.29 15.01 -13.39
N VAL A 273 2.07 14.97 -13.92
CA VAL A 273 1.12 13.87 -13.71
C VAL A 273 1.13 12.96 -14.94
N ILE A 274 1.74 11.80 -14.82
CA ILE A 274 1.90 10.82 -15.90
C ILE A 274 0.66 9.91 -15.96
N LYS A 275 0.10 9.70 -17.16
CA LYS A 275 -1.02 8.77 -17.39
C LYS A 275 -0.58 7.32 -17.25
N GLY A 276 -1.41 6.48 -16.63
CA GLY A 276 -1.15 5.06 -16.36
C GLY A 276 -0.61 4.78 -14.96
N TYR A 277 -0.34 3.50 -14.67
CA TYR A 277 -0.01 2.96 -13.34
C TYR A 277 1.49 2.92 -13.03
N THR A 278 1.83 2.76 -11.74
CA THR A 278 3.16 2.31 -11.30
C THR A 278 3.37 0.88 -11.77
N GLU A 279 4.17 0.68 -12.81
CA GLU A 279 4.60 -0.65 -13.24
C GLU A 279 6.00 -0.89 -12.68
N GLY A 280 6.25 -2.03 -12.03
CA GLY A 280 7.56 -2.36 -11.45
C GLY A 280 8.71 -2.58 -12.45
N TRP A 281 8.55 -2.10 -13.68
CA TRP A 281 9.49 -2.21 -14.80
C TRP A 281 9.69 -0.85 -15.51
N ALA A 282 9.03 0.20 -15.01
CA ALA A 282 9.15 1.58 -15.45
C ALA A 282 9.82 2.42 -14.34
N GLU A 283 11.00 1.99 -13.88
CA GLU A 283 11.82 2.67 -12.84
C GLU A 283 11.92 4.18 -13.10
N LEU A 284 12.05 4.57 -14.38
CA LEU A 284 12.12 5.95 -14.84
C LEU A 284 10.84 6.78 -14.60
N LEU A 285 9.67 6.15 -14.71
CA LEU A 285 8.39 6.84 -14.54
C LEU A 285 7.88 6.75 -13.10
N TRP A 286 8.56 6.00 -12.21
CA TRP A 286 8.18 5.93 -10.79
C TRP A 286 8.09 7.34 -10.20
N PRO A 287 7.13 7.65 -9.29
CA PRO A 287 7.07 8.99 -8.71
C PRO A 287 8.42 9.35 -8.11
N HIS A 288 8.88 10.58 -8.24
CA HIS A 288 10.12 11.04 -7.63
C HIS A 288 10.25 12.55 -7.77
N ARG A 289 11.18 13.14 -7.01
CA ARG A 289 11.67 14.51 -7.22
C ARG A 289 13.06 14.48 -7.85
N TRP A 290 13.27 15.29 -8.89
CA TRP A 290 14.60 15.47 -9.48
C TRP A 290 14.80 16.87 -10.04
N SER A 291 15.96 17.08 -10.66
CA SER A 291 16.38 18.35 -11.23
C SER A 291 16.66 18.16 -12.72
N LEU A 292 16.06 19.00 -13.54
CA LEU A 292 16.11 18.98 -15.00
C LEU A 292 17.44 19.50 -15.56
N PHE A 293 18.57 19.05 -15.01
CA PHE A 293 19.90 19.65 -15.22
C PHE A 293 20.43 19.52 -16.65
N SER A 294 19.94 18.55 -17.44
CA SER A 294 20.41 18.32 -18.81
C SER A 294 19.62 19.11 -19.86
N GLN A 295 18.58 19.85 -19.46
CA GLN A 295 17.76 20.64 -20.37
C GLN A 295 17.57 22.05 -19.82
N ASN A 296 17.66 23.04 -20.71
CA ASN A 296 17.26 24.41 -20.39
C ASN A 296 15.86 24.63 -20.96
N VAL A 297 14.87 24.74 -20.07
CA VAL A 297 13.47 25.01 -20.44
C VAL A 297 12.88 26.05 -19.49
N TYR A 298 12.00 26.90 -20.03
CA TYR A 298 11.53 28.09 -19.35
C TYR A 298 10.01 28.21 -19.43
N ILE A 299 9.42 28.80 -18.40
CA ILE A 299 8.07 29.36 -18.43
C ILE A 299 8.23 30.88 -18.38
N GLY A 300 7.97 31.54 -19.51
CA GLY A 300 8.32 32.96 -19.66
C GLY A 300 9.83 33.16 -19.53
N THR A 301 10.27 33.90 -18.50
CA THR A 301 11.70 34.15 -18.22
C THR A 301 12.26 33.30 -17.08
N LYS A 302 11.45 32.40 -16.50
CA LYS A 302 11.82 31.61 -15.31
C LYS A 302 12.19 30.20 -15.73
N GLN A 303 13.32 29.69 -15.25
CA GLN A 303 13.80 28.36 -15.60
C GLN A 303 13.07 27.29 -14.79
N VAL A 304 12.56 26.25 -15.45
CA VAL A 304 12.12 25.04 -14.74
C VAL A 304 13.36 24.21 -14.46
N TYR A 305 13.59 23.89 -13.18
CA TYR A 305 14.74 23.12 -12.75
C TYR A 305 14.30 21.95 -11.87
N ASP A 306 13.75 22.23 -10.69
CA ASP A 306 13.23 21.17 -9.83
C ASP A 306 11.78 20.80 -10.20
N TYR A 307 11.48 19.50 -10.13
CA TYR A 307 10.15 18.97 -10.41
C TYR A 307 9.82 17.76 -9.56
N ASN A 308 8.52 17.52 -9.39
CA ASN A 308 7.96 16.26 -8.93
C ASN A 308 7.32 15.52 -10.10
N LEU A 309 7.45 14.20 -10.12
CA LEU A 309 6.75 13.32 -11.03
C LEU A 309 5.81 12.44 -10.21
N VAL A 310 4.55 12.33 -10.62
CA VAL A 310 3.50 11.51 -9.97
C VAL A 310 2.61 10.82 -11.02
N PHE A 311 1.87 9.78 -10.66
CA PHE A 311 0.97 9.07 -11.57
C PHE A 311 -0.49 9.48 -11.40
N GLY A 312 -1.21 9.64 -12.52
CA GLY A 312 -2.60 10.10 -12.50
C GLY A 312 -3.63 9.03 -12.16
N THR A 313 -3.32 7.74 -12.24
CA THR A 313 -4.25 6.66 -11.86
C THR A 313 -4.26 6.38 -10.34
N SER A 314 -3.20 6.81 -9.63
CA SER A 314 -3.02 6.62 -8.18
C SER A 314 -2.57 7.91 -7.49
N LEU A 315 -3.27 9.02 -7.72
CA LEU A 315 -2.99 10.33 -7.12
C LEU A 315 -3.35 10.40 -5.62
N GLY A 316 -2.70 9.62 -4.77
CA GLY A 316 -2.87 9.73 -3.33
C GLY A 316 -2.41 11.10 -2.79
N VAL A 317 -3.16 11.72 -1.89
CA VAL A 317 -2.75 13.01 -1.29
C VAL A 317 -1.47 12.84 -0.46
N GLY A 318 -1.26 11.64 0.11
CA GLY A 318 -0.03 11.26 0.81
C GLY A 318 1.20 11.33 -0.08
N VAL A 319 1.17 10.65 -1.24
CA VAL A 319 2.26 10.62 -2.21
C VAL A 319 2.58 12.01 -2.73
N ILE A 320 1.57 12.78 -3.16
CA ILE A 320 1.80 14.14 -3.68
C ILE A 320 2.41 15.03 -2.58
N SER A 321 1.96 14.87 -1.34
CA SER A 321 2.47 15.66 -0.22
C SER A 321 3.91 15.28 0.12
N HIS A 322 4.25 13.99 0.09
CA HIS A 322 5.61 13.48 0.29
C HIS A 322 6.57 14.04 -0.76
N GLU A 323 6.22 13.88 -2.05
CA GLU A 323 7.04 14.39 -3.16
C GLU A 323 7.26 15.90 -3.09
N LEU A 324 6.20 16.66 -2.80
CA LEU A 324 6.31 18.11 -2.64
C LEU A 324 7.21 18.50 -1.46
N PHE A 325 7.34 17.66 -0.42
CA PHE A 325 8.21 17.99 0.71
C PHE A 325 9.70 17.90 0.35
N HIS A 326 10.06 17.03 -0.61
CA HIS A 326 11.39 17.04 -1.20
C HIS A 326 11.73 18.35 -1.92
N SER A 327 10.73 19.05 -2.49
CA SER A 327 10.94 20.38 -3.07
C SER A 327 11.33 21.43 -2.01
N PHE A 328 11.12 21.15 -0.71
CA PHE A 328 11.66 21.95 0.39
C PHE A 328 13.03 21.45 0.91
N GLY A 329 13.61 20.46 0.26
CA GLY A 329 14.92 19.89 0.58
C GLY A 329 14.90 18.78 1.63
N ALA A 330 13.73 18.26 1.99
CA ALA A 330 13.62 17.17 2.95
C ALA A 330 14.12 15.84 2.34
N PRO A 331 14.90 15.03 3.07
CA PRO A 331 15.26 13.67 2.67
C PRO A 331 14.20 12.65 3.09
N ASP A 332 14.26 11.47 2.46
CA ASP A 332 13.56 10.28 2.89
C ASP A 332 14.11 9.76 4.22
N LEU A 333 13.21 9.32 5.10
CA LEU A 333 13.56 8.84 6.44
C LEU A 333 13.42 7.31 6.59
N TYR A 334 12.98 6.59 5.56
CA TYR A 334 12.92 5.13 5.57
C TYR A 334 14.27 4.50 5.16
N GLN A 335 14.55 3.28 5.63
CA GLN A 335 15.81 2.56 5.34
C GLN A 335 15.62 1.41 4.35
N TYR A 336 16.50 1.34 3.34
CA TYR A 336 16.42 0.35 2.25
C TYR A 336 16.49 -1.14 2.63
N SER A 337 16.90 -1.45 3.87
CA SER A 337 17.04 -2.83 4.34
C SER A 337 16.10 -3.25 5.46
N ALA A 338 15.21 -2.34 5.87
CA ALA A 338 14.32 -2.53 7.03
C ALA A 338 12.84 -2.37 6.64
N TRP A 339 12.54 -2.52 5.34
CA TRP A 339 11.25 -2.11 4.78
C TRP A 339 10.04 -2.80 5.38
N ASN A 340 10.13 -4.08 5.77
CA ASN A 340 9.00 -4.85 6.29
C ASN A 340 9.11 -5.19 7.78
N SER A 341 10.00 -4.52 8.50
CA SER A 341 10.36 -4.92 9.86
C SER A 341 10.09 -3.81 10.84
N THR A 342 9.86 -4.21 12.08
CA THR A 342 9.81 -3.33 13.24
C THR A 342 11.11 -2.54 13.48
N SER A 343 12.10 -2.68 12.59
CA SER A 343 13.42 -2.02 12.60
C SER A 343 13.49 -0.75 11.75
N ALA A 344 12.37 -0.26 11.22
CA ALA A 344 12.31 1.03 10.54
C ALA A 344 12.60 2.17 11.55
N ALA A 345 13.47 3.11 11.20
CA ALA A 345 13.93 4.15 12.14
C ALA A 345 12.86 5.18 12.55
N VAL A 346 11.85 5.42 11.70
CA VAL A 346 10.84 6.48 11.90
C VAL A 346 9.43 5.99 11.58
N GLY A 347 9.26 5.19 10.53
CA GLY A 347 8.00 4.52 10.17
C GLY A 347 6.78 5.46 10.08
N PRO A 348 5.61 5.06 10.60
CA PRO A 348 4.35 5.80 10.43
C PRO A 348 4.27 7.11 11.22
N TRP A 349 5.35 7.54 11.89
CA TRP A 349 5.37 8.78 12.67
C TRP A 349 5.80 10.01 11.86
N ASP A 350 6.26 9.86 10.62
CA ASP A 350 6.64 10.98 9.76
C ASP A 350 6.19 10.76 8.32
N LEU A 351 5.71 11.82 7.65
CA LEU A 351 5.37 11.81 6.22
C LEU A 351 6.50 11.22 5.36
N MET A 352 7.76 11.49 5.72
CA MET A 352 8.94 11.08 4.96
C MET A 352 9.40 9.64 5.25
N ALA A 353 8.68 8.91 6.11
CA ALA A 353 8.88 7.48 6.35
C ALA A 353 7.58 6.66 6.27
N SER A 354 6.44 7.32 6.07
CA SER A 354 5.11 6.71 6.10
C SER A 354 4.84 5.79 4.91
N GLU A 355 3.97 4.80 5.16
CA GLU A 355 3.43 3.91 4.14
C GLU A 355 1.94 4.16 3.78
N ASP A 356 1.32 5.28 4.20
CA ASP A 356 -0.09 5.59 3.86
C ASP A 356 -0.21 6.59 2.69
N TRP A 357 -0.86 6.16 1.62
CA TRP A 357 -0.91 6.82 0.33
C TRP A 357 -2.06 7.82 0.18
N ASN A 358 -3.16 7.63 0.91
CA ASN A 358 -4.37 8.43 0.68
C ASN A 358 -4.47 9.62 1.61
N THR A 359 -4.15 9.44 2.89
CA THR A 359 -4.21 10.51 3.88
C THR A 359 -2.82 10.71 4.47
N PRO A 360 -2.14 11.84 4.20
CA PRO A 360 -0.84 12.10 4.79
C PRO A 360 -0.97 12.30 6.30
N GLN A 361 0.01 11.80 7.07
CA GLN A 361 0.27 12.30 8.42
C GLN A 361 1.26 13.47 8.41
N HIS A 362 1.41 14.14 9.55
CA HIS A 362 2.39 15.21 9.66
C HIS A 362 3.82 14.65 9.64
N MET A 363 4.74 15.40 9.01
CA MET A 363 6.17 15.30 9.27
C MET A 363 6.49 15.74 10.70
N GLY A 364 7.53 15.16 11.31
CA GLY A 364 7.95 15.44 12.68
C GLY A 364 8.43 16.88 12.89
N ALA A 365 8.51 17.30 14.16
CA ALA A 365 8.84 18.67 14.55
C ALA A 365 10.18 19.15 13.96
N TYR A 366 11.19 18.28 14.01
CA TYR A 366 12.51 18.57 13.44
C TYR A 366 12.44 18.84 11.93
N MET A 367 11.68 18.04 11.20
CA MET A 367 11.51 18.21 9.76
C MET A 367 10.83 19.55 9.44
N LYS A 368 9.84 19.96 10.25
CA LYS A 368 9.20 21.28 10.14
C LYS A 368 10.12 22.44 10.51
N GLU A 369 11.01 22.29 11.48
CA GLU A 369 11.99 23.32 11.87
C GLU A 369 13.06 23.49 10.79
N LYS A 370 13.67 22.38 10.33
CA LYS A 370 14.82 22.41 9.41
C LYS A 370 14.43 22.67 7.96
N TYR A 371 13.50 21.89 7.42
CA TYR A 371 13.16 21.92 5.99
C TYR A 371 11.95 22.82 5.73
N GLY A 372 10.89 22.67 6.55
CA GLY A 372 9.70 23.53 6.46
C GLY A 372 9.96 24.97 6.90
N LYS A 373 10.87 25.22 7.84
CA LYS A 373 11.07 26.52 8.51
C LYS A 373 9.75 27.12 9.06
N TRP A 374 8.81 26.27 9.44
CA TRP A 374 7.46 26.69 9.91
C TRP A 374 7.34 26.76 11.43
N THR A 375 8.34 26.25 12.14
CA THR A 375 8.35 26.24 13.59
C THR A 375 9.76 26.42 14.13
N THR A 376 9.86 26.69 15.42
CA THR A 376 11.11 26.69 16.18
C THR A 376 10.90 25.82 17.41
N ILE A 377 11.82 24.88 17.64
CA ILE A 377 11.75 23.95 18.76
C ILE A 377 12.54 24.55 19.92
N PRO A 378 11.89 24.96 21.02
CA PRO A 378 12.59 25.46 22.20
C PRO A 378 13.46 24.38 22.85
N GLU A 379 14.64 24.78 23.33
CA GLU A 379 15.57 23.90 24.04
C GLU A 379 15.29 23.90 25.55
N LEU A 380 15.24 22.73 26.17
CA LEU A 380 15.11 22.57 27.61
C LEU A 380 16.49 22.61 28.28
N THR A 381 16.74 23.68 29.03
CA THR A 381 18.03 23.92 29.71
C THR A 381 17.93 23.87 31.23
N THR A 382 16.73 24.00 31.80
CA THR A 382 16.50 24.06 33.25
C THR A 382 15.63 22.91 33.74
N THR A 383 16.00 22.32 34.87
CA THR A 383 15.18 21.32 35.56
C THR A 383 13.82 21.92 35.95
N GLY A 384 12.74 21.21 35.69
CA GLY A 384 11.38 21.67 35.98
C GLY A 384 10.27 20.79 35.43
N THR A 385 9.03 21.23 35.58
CA THR A 385 7.85 20.58 35.00
C THR A 385 7.43 21.34 33.74
N TYR A 386 7.21 20.61 32.66
CA TYR A 386 6.87 21.13 31.35
C TYR A 386 5.64 20.45 30.79
N SER A 387 5.00 21.11 29.83
CA SER A 387 3.88 20.55 29.11
C SER A 387 3.93 20.88 27.62
N LEU A 388 3.33 19.99 26.83
CA LEU A 388 3.14 20.13 25.39
C LEU A 388 1.66 19.94 25.03
N GLN A 389 1.22 20.62 23.99
CA GLN A 389 -0.10 20.45 23.37
C GLN A 389 0.05 19.64 22.06
N PRO A 390 -1.05 19.09 21.50
CA PRO A 390 -0.97 18.21 20.36
C PRO A 390 -0.45 18.97 19.14
N PHE A 391 0.37 18.25 18.38
CA PHE A 391 1.07 18.75 17.21
C PHE A 391 0.20 19.39 16.11
N SER A 392 -1.09 19.05 16.06
CA SER A 392 -2.09 19.57 15.12
C SER A 392 -2.76 20.88 15.54
N THR A 393 -2.65 21.29 16.82
CA THR A 393 -3.45 22.40 17.37
C THR A 393 -2.63 23.48 18.08
N SER A 394 -1.31 23.32 18.18
CA SER A 394 -0.44 24.26 18.90
C SER A 394 0.92 24.44 18.22
N THR A 395 1.44 25.66 18.33
CA THR A 395 2.81 26.01 17.92
C THR A 395 3.86 25.57 18.96
N LEU A 396 3.47 25.41 20.23
CA LEU A 396 4.30 24.78 21.27
C LEU A 396 3.92 23.31 21.42
N SER A 397 4.45 22.51 20.51
CA SER A 397 4.14 21.08 20.40
C SER A 397 5.38 20.19 20.45
N ALA A 398 6.56 20.79 20.55
CA ALA A 398 7.81 20.07 20.75
C ALA A 398 8.82 20.84 21.62
N TYR A 399 9.73 20.09 22.24
CA TYR A 399 10.95 20.58 22.89
C TYR A 399 12.16 19.80 22.37
N LYS A 400 13.37 20.36 22.50
CA LYS A 400 14.62 19.62 22.29
C LYS A 400 15.50 19.61 23.53
N ILE A 401 16.17 18.50 23.77
CA ILE A 401 17.17 18.29 24.82
C ILE A 401 18.51 18.06 24.15
N LYS A 402 19.46 18.97 24.34
CA LYS A 402 20.81 18.80 23.84
C LYS A 402 21.52 17.67 24.58
N LEU A 403 22.12 16.75 23.83
CA LEU A 403 22.89 15.65 24.42
C LEU A 403 24.28 16.14 24.86
N PRO A 404 24.76 15.75 26.05
CA PRO A 404 26.08 16.14 26.53
C PRO A 404 27.20 15.79 25.55
N ASN A 405 28.18 16.69 25.42
CA ASN A 405 29.42 16.49 24.66
C ASN A 405 29.23 16.15 23.17
N THR A 406 28.06 16.45 22.59
CA THR A 406 27.76 16.24 21.16
C THR A 406 26.98 17.41 20.57
N ASN A 407 26.80 17.40 19.24
CA ASN A 407 25.85 18.27 18.54
C ASN A 407 24.47 17.62 18.37
N ASN A 408 24.29 16.39 18.88
CA ASN A 408 23.05 15.65 18.76
C ASN A 408 22.08 16.11 19.85
N TYR A 409 20.80 15.91 19.59
CA TYR A 409 19.74 16.25 20.55
C TYR A 409 18.58 15.27 20.40
N VAL A 410 17.78 15.21 21.45
CA VAL A 410 16.53 14.47 21.45
C VAL A 410 15.37 15.45 21.30
N VAL A 411 14.45 15.18 20.39
CA VAL A 411 13.22 15.94 20.19
C VAL A 411 12.07 15.22 20.87
N LEU A 412 11.30 15.97 21.65
CA LEU A 412 10.10 15.53 22.34
C LEU A 412 8.92 16.16 21.62
N GLU A 413 7.98 15.37 21.11
CA GLU A 413 6.79 15.90 20.43
C GLU A 413 5.52 15.19 20.88
N TYR A 414 4.43 15.95 21.12
CA TYR A 414 3.16 15.33 21.50
C TYR A 414 2.28 15.07 20.27
N ARG A 415 2.13 13.81 19.91
CA ARG A 415 1.32 13.36 18.78
C ARG A 415 0.00 12.77 19.29
N LYS A 416 -1.11 13.10 18.64
CA LYS A 416 -2.44 12.61 19.02
C LYS A 416 -3.18 12.11 17.80
N LYS A 417 -3.69 10.89 17.89
CA LYS A 417 -4.43 10.19 16.83
C LYS A 417 -5.84 10.76 16.68
N GLU A 418 -5.90 11.98 16.15
CA GLU A 418 -7.14 12.73 15.95
C GLU A 418 -7.01 13.71 14.79
N GLY A 419 -8.12 14.37 14.43
CA GLY A 419 -8.12 15.32 13.33
C GLY A 419 -8.08 14.64 11.97
N LYS A 420 -7.72 15.40 10.93
CA LYS A 420 -7.81 14.96 9.54
C LYS A 420 -6.59 14.14 9.11
N TYR A 421 -5.40 14.56 9.53
CA TYR A 421 -4.12 14.02 9.04
C TYR A 421 -3.43 13.09 10.04
N GLU A 422 -3.66 13.26 11.34
CA GLU A 422 -3.03 12.42 12.38
C GLU A 422 -3.88 11.19 12.76
N ILE A 423 -5.07 11.01 12.17
CA ILE A 423 -6.00 9.91 12.49
C ILE A 423 -5.45 8.52 12.18
N MET A 424 -4.47 8.43 11.27
CA MET A 424 -3.84 7.17 10.85
C MET A 424 -2.65 6.77 11.73
N LEU A 425 -2.27 7.61 12.71
CA LEU A 425 -1.18 7.27 13.61
C LEU A 425 -1.43 5.96 14.38
N PRO A 426 -0.38 5.21 14.73
CA PRO A 426 -0.55 3.98 15.51
C PRO A 426 -1.19 4.22 16.88
N GLY A 427 -0.85 5.33 17.54
CA GLY A 427 -1.33 5.68 18.87
C GLY A 427 -1.18 7.17 19.21
N SER A 428 -1.62 7.55 20.40
CA SER A 428 -1.45 8.91 20.95
C SER A 428 -0.47 8.92 22.11
N GLY A 429 0.39 9.93 22.17
CA GLY A 429 1.29 10.19 23.29
C GLY A 429 2.55 10.94 22.90
N LEU A 430 3.48 11.06 23.85
CA LEU A 430 4.74 11.75 23.61
C LEU A 430 5.67 10.85 22.80
N ILE A 431 6.15 11.34 21.67
CA ILE A 431 7.20 10.71 20.86
C ILE A 431 8.54 11.33 21.25
N VAL A 432 9.55 10.46 21.33
CA VAL A 432 10.93 10.82 21.64
C VAL A 432 11.78 10.38 20.46
N SER A 433 12.51 11.32 19.84
CA SER A 433 13.32 11.04 18.65
C SER A 433 14.73 11.58 18.80
N LEU A 434 15.74 10.78 18.48
CA LEU A 434 17.12 11.22 18.31
C LEU A 434 17.26 11.96 16.98
N VAL A 435 17.98 13.09 17.01
CA VAL A 435 18.43 13.81 15.81
C VAL A 435 19.97 13.84 15.79
N ASP A 436 20.54 13.28 14.72
CA ASP A 436 21.98 13.28 14.45
C ASP A 436 22.29 14.12 13.20
N SER A 437 22.89 15.28 13.43
CA SER A 437 23.21 16.25 12.36
C SER A 437 24.18 15.73 11.29
N LEU A 438 24.85 14.60 11.53
CA LEU A 438 25.78 13.96 10.59
C LEU A 438 25.16 12.73 9.90
N GLY A 439 23.93 12.36 10.23
CA GLY A 439 23.22 11.24 9.65
C GLY A 439 22.72 11.53 8.22
N ASN A 440 22.58 10.46 7.43
CA ASN A 440 21.89 10.48 6.14
C ASN A 440 21.05 9.20 6.06
N ASN A 441 19.74 9.34 6.26
CA ASN A 441 18.79 8.22 6.34
C ASN A 441 18.74 7.37 5.05
N SER A 442 19.01 7.98 3.89
CA SER A 442 18.92 7.35 2.57
C SER A 442 20.25 6.69 2.15
N GLY A 443 20.67 5.65 2.87
CA GLY A 443 21.81 4.80 2.50
C GLY A 443 23.14 5.07 3.20
N GLY A 444 23.15 5.88 4.27
CA GLY A 444 24.32 6.07 5.14
C GLY A 444 24.40 5.06 6.30
N PRO A 445 25.56 4.94 6.98
CA PRO A 445 25.70 4.10 8.18
C PRO A 445 24.99 4.67 9.42
N LYS A 446 24.40 5.88 9.35
CA LYS A 446 23.79 6.62 10.47
C LYS A 446 22.49 7.30 10.05
N ASN A 447 21.49 7.23 10.92
CA ASN A 447 20.20 7.89 10.71
C ASN A 447 20.26 9.38 11.09
N GLU A 448 19.67 10.27 10.28
CA GLU A 448 19.43 11.67 10.65
C GLU A 448 18.38 11.78 11.76
N VAL A 449 17.31 10.98 11.66
CA VAL A 449 16.20 10.93 12.63
C VAL A 449 15.95 9.48 13.01
N TYR A 450 15.81 9.21 14.31
CA TYR A 450 15.44 7.90 14.85
C TYR A 450 14.42 8.06 15.97
N VAL A 451 13.27 7.40 15.86
CA VAL A 451 12.22 7.37 16.89
C VAL A 451 12.54 6.26 17.90
N PHE A 452 12.43 6.52 19.20
CA PHE A 452 12.66 5.47 20.20
C PHE A 452 11.44 4.54 20.32
N HIS A 453 11.60 3.29 19.87
CA HIS A 453 10.54 2.28 19.85
C HIS A 453 10.33 1.63 21.23
N LYS A 454 9.14 1.10 21.49
CA LYS A 454 8.93 0.27 22.67
C LYS A 454 9.85 -0.96 22.61
N ASP A 455 10.49 -1.23 23.75
CA ASP A 455 11.39 -2.37 23.95
C ASP A 455 12.58 -2.42 22.97
N GLY A 456 12.87 -1.30 22.30
CA GLY A 456 13.97 -1.16 21.35
C GLY A 456 15.34 -0.93 22.02
N SER A 457 16.39 -1.28 21.29
CA SER A 457 17.79 -1.01 21.62
C SER A 457 18.58 -0.75 20.32
N TYR A 458 19.89 -0.53 20.42
CA TYR A 458 20.72 -0.38 19.21
C TYR A 458 20.74 -1.65 18.34
N THR A 459 20.62 -2.83 18.95
CA THR A 459 20.67 -4.13 18.26
C THR A 459 19.29 -4.77 18.09
N ASN A 460 18.30 -4.32 18.86
CA ASN A 460 16.91 -4.76 18.76
C ASN A 460 16.04 -3.63 18.23
N ALA A 461 15.42 -3.91 17.10
CA ALA A 461 14.41 -3.06 16.47
C ALA A 461 13.31 -2.54 17.43
N GLY A 462 12.85 -3.33 18.40
CA GLY A 462 11.67 -2.97 19.20
C GLY A 462 10.39 -3.02 18.37
N ASP A 463 9.33 -2.32 18.81
CA ASP A 463 8.07 -2.13 18.07
C ASP A 463 7.84 -0.65 17.73
N ILE A 464 8.01 -0.31 16.45
CA ILE A 464 7.80 1.04 15.90
C ILE A 464 6.33 1.49 16.01
N TYR A 465 5.35 0.58 16.00
CA TYR A 465 3.94 0.94 16.09
C TYR A 465 3.53 1.31 17.53
N ASP A 466 4.36 0.98 18.53
CA ASP A 466 4.22 1.45 19.89
C ASP A 466 5.44 2.32 20.27
N ALA A 467 5.47 3.58 19.83
CA ALA A 467 6.55 4.52 20.17
C ALA A 467 6.17 5.57 21.25
N THR A 468 4.92 5.59 21.72
CA THR A 468 4.39 6.67 22.58
C THR A 468 4.65 6.48 24.09
N TYR A 469 5.08 7.56 24.74
CA TYR A 469 5.15 7.70 26.19
C TYR A 469 3.87 8.34 26.75
N GLY A 470 3.55 8.06 28.01
CA GLY A 470 2.38 8.56 28.74
C GLY A 470 1.30 7.50 29.03
N ASN A 471 1.31 6.36 28.35
CA ASN A 471 0.40 5.23 28.56
C ASN A 471 1.16 4.03 29.19
N GLY A 472 1.63 4.18 30.43
CA GLY A 472 2.42 3.17 31.15
C GLY A 472 3.93 3.29 30.97
N ARG A 473 4.41 3.97 29.92
CA ARG A 473 5.81 4.43 29.78
C ARG A 473 5.94 5.87 30.28
N ASN A 474 6.51 6.08 31.46
CA ASN A 474 6.45 7.36 32.17
C ASN A 474 7.82 8.03 32.39
N SER A 475 8.90 7.49 31.85
CA SER A 475 10.26 8.04 31.95
C SER A 475 11.10 7.73 30.71
N PHE A 476 12.15 8.54 30.47
CA PHE A 476 13.13 8.31 29.40
C PHE A 476 14.51 8.85 29.81
N ASN A 477 15.52 7.98 29.87
CA ASN A 477 16.92 8.30 30.12
C ASN A 477 17.86 7.14 29.70
N ASP A 478 19.12 7.15 30.11
CA ASP A 478 20.08 6.09 29.75
C ASP A 478 19.83 4.75 30.50
N GLN A 479 18.93 4.74 31.49
CA GLN A 479 18.59 3.59 32.34
C GLN A 479 17.17 3.05 32.08
N THR A 480 16.41 3.65 31.16
CA THR A 480 15.05 3.20 30.83
C THR A 480 15.05 2.09 29.76
N THR A 481 13.88 1.52 29.48
CA THR A 481 13.65 0.64 28.33
C THR A 481 12.59 1.27 27.41
N PRO A 482 12.94 1.71 26.18
CA PRO A 482 14.29 1.74 25.62
C PRO A 482 15.22 2.72 26.37
N ALA A 483 16.52 2.43 26.36
CA ALA A 483 17.54 3.36 26.84
C ALA A 483 17.84 4.41 25.76
N CYS A 484 18.28 5.60 26.16
CA CYS A 484 18.74 6.58 25.18
C CYS A 484 20.11 6.19 24.62
N PHE A 485 20.18 6.02 23.30
CA PHE A 485 21.41 5.71 22.57
C PHE A 485 21.58 6.62 21.33
N LYS A 486 22.81 6.77 20.87
CA LYS A 486 23.21 7.50 19.66
C LYS A 486 23.31 6.56 18.46
N SER A 487 23.45 7.13 17.27
CA SER A 487 23.57 6.40 15.99
C SER A 487 24.75 5.42 15.92
N ASP A 488 25.74 5.54 16.81
CA ASP A 488 26.88 4.62 16.94
C ASP A 488 26.68 3.55 18.03
N GLY A 489 25.50 3.48 18.63
CA GLY A 489 25.13 2.54 19.69
C GLY A 489 25.58 2.94 21.09
N THR A 490 26.33 4.05 21.23
CA THR A 490 26.76 4.52 22.54
C THR A 490 25.63 5.28 23.26
N PRO A 491 25.58 5.29 24.60
CA PRO A 491 24.55 6.01 25.36
C PRO A 491 24.51 7.51 25.04
N CYS A 492 23.36 8.13 25.26
CA CYS A 492 23.18 9.58 25.08
C CYS A 492 23.95 10.43 26.10
N GLY A 493 24.34 9.86 27.24
CA GLY A 493 25.06 10.57 28.31
C GLY A 493 24.14 11.34 29.26
N LEU A 494 22.85 11.02 29.27
CA LEU A 494 21.88 11.60 30.20
C LEU A 494 21.99 10.99 31.61
N GLY A 495 22.52 9.77 31.74
CA GLY A 495 22.54 9.04 33.02
C GLY A 495 21.13 8.88 33.60
N ASN A 496 20.94 9.33 34.84
CA ASN A 496 19.63 9.37 35.51
C ASN A 496 18.82 10.64 35.19
N ALA A 497 19.42 11.62 34.52
CA ALA A 497 18.75 12.83 34.07
C ALA A 497 17.91 12.55 32.81
N GLY A 498 17.03 13.47 32.40
CA GLY A 498 16.08 13.24 31.30
C GLY A 498 14.63 13.42 31.76
N LEU A 499 13.74 12.51 31.34
CA LEU A 499 12.30 12.64 31.55
C LEU A 499 11.75 11.71 32.62
N SER A 500 10.81 12.20 33.41
CA SER A 500 10.04 11.43 34.39
C SER A 500 8.62 11.96 34.53
N ASN A 501 7.73 11.19 35.17
CA ASN A 501 6.33 11.53 35.41
C ASN A 501 5.58 11.96 34.14
N ILE A 502 5.88 11.32 33.00
CA ILE A 502 5.18 11.58 31.74
C ILE A 502 3.74 11.09 31.90
N SER A 503 2.79 11.99 31.72
CA SER A 503 1.36 11.73 31.87
C SER A 503 0.56 12.53 30.86
N ILE A 504 -0.55 11.96 30.40
CA ILE A 504 -1.44 12.58 29.41
C ILE A 504 -2.79 12.87 30.07
N SER A 505 -3.27 14.10 29.93
CA SER A 505 -4.60 14.52 30.37
C SER A 505 -5.25 15.37 29.27
N GLY A 506 -6.23 14.78 28.58
CA GLY A 506 -6.90 15.40 27.43
C GLY A 506 -5.91 15.78 26.33
N ASN A 507 -5.79 17.08 26.05
CA ASN A 507 -4.88 17.63 25.05
C ASN A 507 -3.50 18.00 25.62
N THR A 508 -3.21 17.72 26.88
CA THR A 508 -1.93 18.09 27.48
C THR A 508 -1.14 16.84 27.83
N VAL A 509 0.11 16.78 27.37
CA VAL A 509 1.11 15.91 28.01
C VAL A 509 1.94 16.74 28.97
N THR A 510 2.14 16.23 30.18
CA THR A 510 2.94 16.84 31.24
C THR A 510 4.08 15.90 31.61
N PHE A 511 5.27 16.43 31.82
CA PHE A 511 6.44 15.66 32.25
C PHE A 511 7.40 16.53 33.08
N ASN A 512 8.21 15.87 33.90
CA ASN A 512 9.33 16.50 34.58
C ASN A 512 10.60 16.28 33.76
N TYR A 513 11.35 17.36 33.54
CA TYR A 513 12.69 17.31 32.95
C TYR A 513 13.74 17.60 34.03
N THR A 514 14.75 16.74 34.10
CA THR A 514 15.95 16.95 34.92
C THR A 514 17.13 17.16 33.97
N ALA A 515 17.78 18.32 34.07
CA ALA A 515 18.96 18.61 33.25
C ALA A 515 20.17 17.76 33.70
N PRO A 516 21.00 17.25 32.77
CA PRO A 516 22.22 16.53 33.12
C PRO A 516 23.24 17.48 33.77
N THR A 517 23.95 17.00 34.78
CA THR A 517 25.02 17.77 35.43
C THR A 517 26.21 17.88 34.50
N VAL A 518 26.47 19.08 33.95
CA VAL A 518 27.66 19.37 33.15
C VAL A 518 28.82 19.65 34.10
N SER A 519 29.82 18.77 34.16
CA SER A 519 30.98 18.97 35.02
C SER A 519 32.00 19.93 34.36
N THR A 520 32.54 20.87 35.13
CA THR A 520 33.56 21.81 34.67
C THR A 520 34.97 21.22 34.81
N CYS A 521 35.82 21.44 33.81
CA CYS A 521 37.19 20.88 33.74
C CYS A 521 38.20 21.65 34.59
N SER A 522 38.94 20.93 35.44
CA SER A 522 40.19 21.43 36.04
C SER A 522 41.38 21.35 35.07
N THR A 523 41.29 20.50 34.03
CA THR A 523 42.30 20.37 32.98
C THR A 523 42.19 21.52 31.97
N PRO A 524 43.29 22.18 31.58
CA PRO A 524 43.27 23.29 30.62
C PRO A 524 42.58 22.91 29.30
N SER A 525 41.81 23.84 28.73
CA SER A 525 41.17 23.64 27.44
C SER A 525 42.22 23.37 26.36
N TRP A 526 41.91 22.44 25.46
CA TRP A 526 42.70 22.17 24.27
C TRP A 526 42.81 23.43 23.42
N ASP A 527 44.02 23.72 22.98
CA ASP A 527 44.37 24.87 22.16
C ASP A 527 45.14 24.37 20.93
N ALA A 528 44.64 24.73 19.75
CA ALA A 528 45.24 24.37 18.47
C ALA A 528 46.70 24.84 18.31
N ALA A 529 47.09 25.92 19.01
CA ALA A 529 48.42 26.50 18.96
C ALA A 529 49.43 25.81 19.89
N ILE A 530 48.97 25.03 20.87
CA ILE A 530 49.85 24.36 21.83
C ILE A 530 50.25 22.98 21.29
N ALA A 531 51.55 22.66 21.39
CA ALA A 531 52.04 21.31 21.15
C ALA A 531 51.96 20.50 22.45
N TYR A 532 51.27 19.37 22.40
CA TYR A 532 51.09 18.44 23.51
C TYR A 532 52.04 17.27 23.34
N THR A 533 52.90 17.01 24.32
CA THR A 533 53.80 15.85 24.35
C THR A 533 53.15 14.66 25.06
N GLN A 534 53.76 13.48 24.95
CA GLN A 534 53.25 12.25 25.59
C GLN A 534 52.85 12.49 27.06
N ASN A 535 51.68 11.98 27.42
CA ASN A 535 51.00 12.08 28.71
C ASN A 535 50.51 13.48 29.13
N GLN A 536 50.70 14.52 28.32
CA GLN A 536 50.06 15.81 28.58
C GLN A 536 48.55 15.73 28.35
N GLU A 537 47.80 16.45 29.17
CA GLU A 537 46.35 16.38 29.20
C GLU A 537 45.72 17.71 28.75
N ALA A 538 44.60 17.61 28.03
CA ALA A 538 43.82 18.76 27.58
C ALA A 538 42.33 18.46 27.72
N SER A 539 41.50 19.48 27.95
CA SER A 539 40.05 19.33 27.96
C SER A 539 39.42 19.85 26.67
N TYR A 540 38.45 19.14 26.13
CA TYR A 540 37.70 19.59 24.95
C TYR A 540 36.28 19.05 25.02
N ALA A 541 35.27 19.90 24.75
CA ALA A 541 33.86 19.52 24.76
C ALA A 541 33.42 18.71 26.00
N GLY A 542 33.83 19.14 27.20
CA GLY A 542 33.44 18.50 28.47
C GLY A 542 34.25 17.25 28.85
N ASN A 543 35.16 16.79 28.00
CA ASN A 543 36.00 15.62 28.21
C ASN A 543 37.47 15.99 28.41
N LYS A 544 38.19 15.12 29.10
CA LYS A 544 39.63 15.13 29.33
C LYS A 544 40.29 14.14 28.37
N TYR A 545 41.39 14.55 27.77
CA TYR A 545 42.16 13.74 26.82
C TYR A 545 43.62 13.72 27.24
N ARG A 546 44.32 12.64 26.89
CA ARG A 546 45.77 12.48 27.06
C ARG A 546 46.44 12.32 25.70
N ALA A 547 47.50 13.05 25.46
CA ALA A 547 48.32 12.86 24.27
C ALA A 547 49.14 11.56 24.41
N LYS A 548 48.94 10.59 23.51
CA LYS A 548 49.71 9.33 23.47
C LYS A 548 51.16 9.56 23.02
N TRP A 549 51.38 10.59 22.22
CA TRP A 549 52.67 11.09 21.73
C TRP A 549 52.51 12.55 21.28
N TRP A 550 53.57 13.15 20.71
CA TRP A 550 53.57 14.55 20.29
C TRP A 550 52.43 14.87 19.29
N THR A 551 51.69 15.95 19.54
CA THR A 551 50.59 16.41 18.70
C THR A 551 50.37 17.92 18.81
N GLN A 552 50.00 18.59 17.70
CA GLN A 552 49.64 20.01 17.67
C GLN A 552 48.56 20.22 16.60
N ASN A 553 47.57 21.08 16.88
CA ASN A 553 46.46 21.36 15.95
C ASN A 553 45.58 20.14 15.56
N ASN A 554 45.81 18.96 16.15
CA ASN A 554 44.88 17.83 16.03
C ASN A 554 43.82 17.91 17.13
N ARG A 555 42.58 18.22 16.74
CA ARG A 555 41.43 18.34 17.65
C ARG A 555 41.16 17.01 18.38
N PRO A 556 41.05 16.95 19.72
CA PRO A 556 41.08 15.69 20.47
C PRO A 556 39.97 14.70 20.10
N ASP A 557 38.73 15.16 19.97
CA ASP A 557 37.55 14.36 19.63
C ASP A 557 37.60 13.73 18.23
N LEU A 558 38.34 14.32 17.29
CA LEU A 558 38.46 13.82 15.91
C LEU A 558 39.69 12.94 15.69
N ASN A 559 40.57 12.82 16.68
CA ASN A 559 41.89 12.23 16.54
C ASN A 559 42.13 11.19 17.65
N MET A 560 41.14 10.33 17.89
CA MET A 560 41.18 9.21 18.83
C MET A 560 41.16 7.86 18.10
N GLY A 561 41.80 6.85 18.68
CA GLY A 561 41.80 5.49 18.17
C GLY A 561 43.20 4.90 18.01
N SER A 562 43.29 3.77 17.32
CA SER A 562 44.57 3.13 17.00
C SER A 562 45.36 3.98 16.01
N GLY A 563 46.62 4.29 16.33
CA GLY A 563 47.48 5.14 15.51
C GLY A 563 47.17 6.64 15.54
N LEU A 564 46.25 7.09 16.39
CA LEU A 564 45.89 8.51 16.54
C LEU A 564 46.35 9.11 17.87
N PRO A 565 46.68 10.41 17.90
CA PRO A 565 47.46 11.02 18.98
C PRO A 565 46.73 11.16 20.32
N TRP A 566 45.40 11.09 20.38
CA TRP A 566 44.65 11.31 21.61
C TRP A 566 44.07 10.02 22.18
N GLU A 567 44.15 9.90 23.50
CA GLU A 567 43.43 8.95 24.35
C GLU A 567 42.36 9.73 25.12
N LEU A 568 41.11 9.23 25.10
CA LEU A 568 40.04 9.79 25.93
C LEU A 568 40.22 9.30 27.37
N LEU A 569 40.25 10.24 28.32
CA LEU A 569 40.32 9.94 29.75
C LEU A 569 38.97 10.01 30.46
N GLY A 570 37.92 10.52 29.79
CA GLY A 570 36.60 10.66 30.38
C GLY A 570 36.08 12.10 30.48
N PRO A 571 34.84 12.31 30.95
CA PRO A 571 34.31 13.61 31.31
C PRO A 571 35.12 14.24 32.44
N CYS A 572 35.18 15.56 32.40
CA CYS A 572 35.92 16.34 33.38
C CYS A 572 35.40 16.18 34.82
N GLY A 573 36.29 16.12 35.81
CA GLY A 573 35.90 16.17 37.24
C GLY A 573 35.38 14.87 37.86
N ALA A 574 35.46 13.73 37.16
CA ALA A 574 35.14 12.44 37.74
C ALA A 574 36.37 11.83 38.44
N THR A 575 36.21 11.44 39.71
CA THR A 575 37.00 10.34 40.29
C THR A 575 36.60 9.08 39.53
N ASN A 576 37.55 8.27 39.02
CA ASN A 576 37.23 7.09 38.21
C ASN A 576 36.10 6.29 38.85
N LYS A 577 34.93 6.23 38.21
CA LYS A 577 33.79 5.47 38.73
C LYS A 577 33.84 4.09 38.10
N ALA A 578 33.57 3.07 38.92
CA ALA A 578 33.46 1.73 38.38
C ALA A 578 32.35 1.66 37.32
N PRO A 579 32.56 0.88 36.24
CA PRO A 579 31.54 0.67 35.24
C PRO A 579 30.34 -0.07 35.84
N VAL A 580 29.18 0.04 35.19
CA VAL A 580 27.98 -0.74 35.50
C VAL A 580 27.80 -1.78 34.40
N VAL A 581 27.61 -3.03 34.79
CA VAL A 581 27.39 -4.14 33.86
C VAL A 581 26.01 -4.75 34.06
N HIS A 582 25.37 -5.09 32.96
CA HIS A 582 24.06 -5.72 32.93
C HIS A 582 24.09 -6.91 31.98
N ILE A 583 23.41 -7.98 32.38
CA ILE A 583 23.20 -9.17 31.56
C ILE A 583 21.87 -8.97 30.84
N ASP A 584 21.91 -8.92 29.51
CA ASP A 584 20.73 -8.78 28.65
C ASP A 584 19.97 -10.10 28.51
N PHE A 585 20.73 -11.17 28.34
CA PHE A 585 20.20 -12.51 28.15
C PHE A 585 21.15 -13.53 28.75
N PRO A 586 20.64 -14.61 29.38
CA PRO A 586 19.23 -14.85 29.66
C PRO A 586 18.66 -13.91 30.73
N VAL A 587 17.34 -13.84 30.88
CA VAL A 587 16.70 -13.10 31.98
C VAL A 587 16.79 -13.88 33.29
N GLN A 588 16.80 -13.18 34.43
CA GLN A 588 16.82 -13.80 35.76
C GLN A 588 15.63 -14.75 35.95
N ASN A 589 15.91 -15.95 36.42
CA ASN A 589 14.99 -17.09 36.55
C ASN A 589 14.35 -17.54 35.22
N GLY A 590 14.98 -17.22 34.09
CA GLY A 590 14.56 -17.69 32.77
C GLY A 590 14.49 -19.22 32.71
N THR A 591 13.67 -19.74 31.80
CA THR A 591 13.58 -21.19 31.57
C THR A 591 13.87 -21.51 30.11
N PHE A 592 14.68 -22.53 29.89
CA PHE A 592 15.08 -23.00 28.57
C PHE A 592 14.80 -24.49 28.44
N SER A 593 14.58 -24.96 27.21
CA SER A 593 14.42 -26.39 26.96
C SER A 593 15.78 -27.04 26.81
N PHE A 594 15.91 -28.29 27.27
CA PHE A 594 17.11 -29.10 27.00
C PHE A 594 17.44 -29.12 25.50
N GLY A 595 18.71 -28.82 25.15
CA GLY A 595 19.17 -28.69 23.76
C GLY A 595 19.11 -27.27 23.17
N ALA A 596 18.57 -26.28 23.89
CA ALA A 596 18.59 -24.89 23.46
C ALA A 596 20.02 -24.30 23.49
N PHE A 597 20.37 -23.51 22.49
CA PHE A 597 21.55 -22.65 22.51
C PHE A 597 21.25 -21.43 23.38
N VAL A 598 21.97 -21.26 24.49
CA VAL A 598 21.80 -20.11 25.40
C VAL A 598 23.01 -19.20 25.26
N ASN A 599 22.88 -18.09 24.53
CA ASN A 599 23.96 -17.10 24.40
C ASN A 599 23.90 -16.09 25.55
N ILE A 600 24.89 -16.05 26.42
CA ILE A 600 24.92 -15.07 27.51
C ILE A 600 25.43 -13.75 26.94
N SER A 601 24.53 -12.79 26.76
CA SER A 601 24.87 -11.46 26.26
C SER A 601 24.85 -10.43 27.39
N ALA A 602 25.80 -9.51 27.36
CA ALA A 602 25.93 -8.46 28.34
C ALA A 602 26.27 -7.12 27.68
N TRP A 603 25.91 -6.03 28.34
CA TRP A 603 26.44 -4.70 28.06
C TRP A 603 26.97 -4.09 29.34
N ALA A 604 27.89 -3.16 29.17
CA ALA A 604 28.38 -2.35 30.26
C ALA A 604 28.45 -0.89 29.83
N THR A 605 28.21 0.00 30.78
CA THR A 605 28.38 1.43 30.63
C THR A 605 29.38 1.91 31.66
N ASP A 606 30.25 2.81 31.23
CA ASP A 606 31.08 3.55 32.15
C ASP A 606 30.63 5.01 32.15
N ALA A 607 30.40 5.57 33.34
CA ALA A 607 29.87 6.93 33.47
C ALA A 607 30.95 7.98 33.17
N ASP A 608 32.22 7.60 33.23
CA ASP A 608 33.36 8.49 33.06
C ASP A 608 34.47 7.95 32.15
N GLY A 609 34.16 7.00 31.29
CA GLY A 609 35.17 6.33 30.47
C GLY A 609 34.58 5.42 29.41
N THR A 610 35.38 4.46 28.98
CA THR A 610 35.01 3.39 28.05
C THR A 610 35.26 2.04 28.71
N ILE A 611 34.48 1.04 28.32
CA ILE A 611 34.70 -0.34 28.76
C ILE A 611 35.94 -0.90 28.04
N ASP A 612 36.89 -1.41 28.82
CA ASP A 612 38.08 -2.12 28.35
C ASP A 612 37.74 -3.57 27.98
N ARG A 613 37.02 -4.28 28.87
CA ARG A 613 36.60 -5.67 28.65
C ARG A 613 35.47 -6.11 29.59
N ILE A 614 34.83 -7.22 29.24
CA ILE A 614 33.91 -7.98 30.08
C ILE A 614 34.47 -9.39 30.33
N GLU A 615 34.40 -9.83 31.58
CA GLU A 615 34.80 -11.16 32.02
C GLU A 615 33.54 -11.97 32.42
N PHE A 616 33.40 -13.18 31.88
CA PHE A 616 32.29 -14.11 32.15
C PHE A 616 32.76 -15.21 33.11
N PHE A 617 31.96 -15.49 34.14
CA PHE A 617 32.27 -16.46 35.18
C PHE A 617 31.12 -17.44 35.40
N ASP A 618 31.44 -18.63 35.93
CA ASP A 618 30.45 -19.55 36.47
C ASP A 618 30.00 -19.18 37.90
N ALA A 619 29.13 -20.01 38.49
CA ALA A 619 28.63 -19.82 39.84
C ALA A 619 29.74 -19.81 40.92
N ASN A 620 30.87 -20.49 40.66
CA ASN A 620 32.00 -20.66 41.57
C ASN A 620 33.11 -19.61 41.35
N ASN A 621 32.84 -18.57 40.55
CA ASN A 621 33.79 -17.53 40.15
C ASN A 621 34.97 -18.06 39.30
N GLN A 622 34.81 -19.19 38.62
CA GLN A 622 35.76 -19.63 37.61
C GLN A 622 35.58 -18.78 36.35
N LEU A 623 36.66 -18.17 35.86
CA LEU A 623 36.65 -17.42 34.60
C LEU A 623 36.41 -18.39 33.44
N LEU A 624 35.41 -18.09 32.62
CA LEU A 624 35.01 -18.86 31.45
C LEU A 624 35.51 -18.21 30.16
N ASP A 625 35.35 -16.89 30.05
CA ASP A 625 35.73 -16.14 28.85
C ASP A 625 36.03 -14.66 29.17
N ILE A 626 36.79 -14.02 28.29
CA ILE A 626 37.05 -12.57 28.29
C ILE A 626 36.70 -12.03 26.91
N ASP A 627 35.76 -11.11 26.87
CA ASP A 627 35.36 -10.42 25.64
C ASP A 627 35.73 -8.94 25.72
N ASN A 628 36.55 -8.47 24.78
CA ASN A 628 37.02 -7.09 24.68
C ASN A 628 36.45 -6.35 23.47
N VAL A 629 35.47 -6.93 22.77
CA VAL A 629 34.81 -6.31 21.61
C VAL A 629 33.30 -6.32 21.81
N SER A 630 32.71 -5.14 22.00
CA SER A 630 31.25 -5.00 22.01
C SER A 630 30.66 -5.38 20.64
N PRO A 631 29.53 -6.13 20.57
CA PRO A 631 28.69 -6.60 21.68
C PRO A 631 29.26 -7.80 22.43
N TYR A 632 29.26 -7.73 23.77
CA TYR A 632 29.91 -8.74 24.61
C TYR A 632 29.05 -9.98 24.79
N SER A 633 29.61 -11.16 24.54
CA SER A 633 28.86 -12.41 24.67
C SER A 633 29.70 -13.63 24.99
N TYR A 634 29.06 -14.64 25.58
CA TYR A 634 29.63 -15.95 25.85
C TYR A 634 28.61 -17.05 25.59
N VAL A 635 28.99 -18.07 24.81
CA VAL A 635 28.13 -19.22 24.50
C VAL A 635 28.63 -20.46 25.26
N PRO A 636 27.89 -20.96 26.27
CA PRO A 636 28.21 -22.21 26.93
C PRO A 636 28.00 -23.42 26.00
N ASN A 637 28.87 -24.41 26.12
CA ASN A 637 28.73 -25.67 25.39
C ASN A 637 27.60 -26.53 25.98
N GLN A 638 26.58 -26.82 25.15
CA GLN A 638 25.47 -27.78 25.36
C GLN A 638 25.05 -28.03 26.83
N LEU A 639 24.08 -27.25 27.31
CA LEU A 639 23.60 -27.33 28.68
C LEU A 639 22.66 -28.54 28.89
N ALA A 640 22.99 -29.37 29.89
CA ALA A 640 22.12 -30.43 30.40
C ALA A 640 20.91 -29.86 31.16
N PRO A 641 19.86 -30.66 31.46
CA PRO A 641 18.78 -30.19 32.32
C PRO A 641 19.31 -29.86 33.72
N GLY A 642 19.02 -28.67 34.22
CA GLY A 642 19.54 -28.17 35.50
C GLY A 642 19.47 -26.65 35.61
N THR A 643 19.78 -26.12 36.79
CA THR A 643 19.88 -24.67 37.02
C THR A 643 21.32 -24.22 36.81
N TYR A 644 21.48 -23.16 36.01
CA TYR A 644 22.75 -22.53 35.70
C TYR A 644 22.79 -21.12 36.26
N THR A 645 23.94 -20.76 36.82
CA THR A 645 24.21 -19.40 37.28
C THR A 645 25.51 -18.92 36.65
N TYR A 646 25.46 -17.75 36.03
CA TYR A 646 26.61 -17.08 35.45
C TYR A 646 26.75 -15.69 36.05
N LYS A 647 28.00 -15.22 36.12
CA LYS A 647 28.32 -13.89 36.61
C LYS A 647 29.13 -13.15 35.56
N VAL A 648 28.95 -11.85 35.51
CA VAL A 648 29.61 -10.98 34.54
C VAL A 648 30.20 -9.78 35.27
N LYS A 649 31.43 -9.42 34.92
CA LYS A 649 32.14 -8.27 35.49
C LYS A 649 32.76 -7.43 34.36
N ALA A 650 32.56 -6.12 34.39
CA ALA A 650 33.17 -5.20 33.44
C ALA A 650 34.35 -4.45 34.05
N TYR A 651 35.31 -4.07 33.20
CA TYR A 651 36.43 -3.20 33.56
C TYR A 651 36.47 -2.01 32.62
N ASP A 652 36.79 -0.85 33.16
CA ASP A 652 36.95 0.39 32.39
C ASP A 652 38.40 0.60 31.91
N ASN A 653 38.59 1.61 31.06
CA ASN A 653 39.88 2.02 30.52
C ASN A 653 40.87 2.59 31.55
N LEU A 654 40.42 2.86 32.78
CA LEU A 654 41.21 3.36 33.91
C LEU A 654 41.43 2.28 34.99
N GLY A 655 40.98 1.06 34.74
CA GLY A 655 41.17 -0.13 35.56
C GLY A 655 40.20 -0.31 36.73
N ALA A 656 39.15 0.51 36.89
CA ALA A 656 38.11 0.18 37.86
C ALA A 656 37.17 -0.89 37.31
N ALA A 657 36.57 -1.63 38.23
CA ALA A 657 35.81 -2.84 37.92
C ALA A 657 34.41 -2.73 38.52
N SER A 658 33.42 -3.15 37.74
CA SER A 658 32.02 -3.19 38.18
C SER A 658 31.83 -4.14 39.36
N ASP A 659 30.69 -4.00 40.06
CA ASP A 659 30.13 -5.11 40.80
C ASP A 659 29.79 -6.28 39.85
N MET A 660 29.73 -7.50 40.37
CA MET A 660 29.34 -8.66 39.55
C MET A 660 27.82 -8.66 39.31
N ALA A 661 27.41 -8.58 38.05
CA ALA A 661 26.06 -8.96 37.66
C ALA A 661 25.94 -10.48 37.70
N THR A 662 24.80 -11.00 38.17
CA THR A 662 24.54 -12.44 38.24
C THR A 662 23.23 -12.74 37.54
N VAL A 663 23.22 -13.80 36.73
CA VAL A 663 22.00 -14.38 36.15
C VAL A 663 21.89 -15.84 36.54
N SER A 664 20.70 -16.26 36.96
CA SER A 664 20.35 -17.67 37.11
C SER A 664 19.20 -18.05 36.18
N PHE A 665 19.25 -19.22 35.56
CA PHE A 665 18.17 -19.76 34.72
C PHE A 665 18.12 -21.29 34.82
N THR A 666 17.00 -21.89 34.44
CA THR A 666 16.84 -23.35 34.50
C THR A 666 16.60 -23.93 33.11
N VAL A 667 17.34 -24.98 32.77
CA VAL A 667 17.11 -25.82 31.61
C VAL A 667 16.22 -26.99 32.04
N ASN A 668 14.99 -27.05 31.55
CA ASN A 668 14.01 -28.08 31.88
C ASN A 668 13.80 -29.05 30.71
N VAL A 669 13.38 -30.27 31.05
CA VAL A 669 12.67 -31.16 30.12
C VAL A 669 11.21 -30.72 30.06
N ASN A 670 10.73 -30.36 28.86
CA ASN A 670 9.44 -29.70 28.69
C ASN A 670 8.27 -30.69 28.88
N THR A 671 7.35 -30.42 29.82
CA THR A 671 6.16 -31.26 30.12
C THR A 671 4.84 -30.49 30.10
N VAL A 672 4.78 -29.30 29.51
CA VAL A 672 3.56 -28.47 29.46
C VAL A 672 2.66 -28.90 28.30
N SER A 673 1.38 -29.18 28.57
CA SER A 673 0.38 -29.43 27.54
C SER A 673 0.18 -28.17 26.67
N PRO A 674 0.13 -28.31 25.34
CA PRO A 674 -0.08 -27.15 24.46
C PRO A 674 -1.50 -26.60 24.57
N SER A 675 -1.72 -25.33 24.21
CA SER A 675 -3.06 -24.81 23.92
C SER A 675 -3.21 -24.48 22.43
N ILE A 676 -4.44 -24.59 21.93
CA ILE A 676 -4.78 -24.33 20.53
C ILE A 676 -6.05 -23.48 20.45
N VAL A 677 -6.06 -22.53 19.52
CA VAL A 677 -7.23 -21.73 19.15
C VAL A 677 -7.34 -21.69 17.64
N ILE A 678 -8.55 -21.82 17.10
CA ILE A 678 -8.81 -21.58 15.67
C ILE A 678 -9.05 -20.07 15.51
N ALA A 679 -8.08 -19.38 14.90
CA ALA A 679 -8.10 -17.94 14.71
C ALA A 679 -8.96 -17.52 13.50
N SER A 680 -9.07 -18.39 12.49
CA SER A 680 -9.94 -18.20 11.34
C SER A 680 -10.27 -19.55 10.69
N PRO A 681 -11.50 -19.80 10.21
CA PRO A 681 -12.69 -18.96 10.32
C PRO A 681 -13.14 -18.72 11.78
N THR A 682 -13.94 -17.69 12.03
CA THR A 682 -14.53 -17.43 13.36
C THR A 682 -15.88 -18.14 13.52
N GLN A 683 -16.32 -18.30 14.77
CA GLN A 683 -17.58 -18.99 15.07
C GLN A 683 -18.78 -18.27 14.42
N GLY A 684 -19.54 -19.01 13.62
CA GLY A 684 -20.71 -18.52 12.90
C GLY A 684 -20.41 -17.72 11.65
N GLN A 685 -19.15 -17.65 11.21
CA GLN A 685 -18.78 -16.94 9.99
C GLN A 685 -19.52 -17.52 8.77
N GLU A 686 -20.08 -16.64 7.94
CA GLU A 686 -20.61 -16.98 6.62
C GLU A 686 -19.49 -16.86 5.58
N ILE A 687 -19.25 -17.90 4.80
CA ILE A 687 -18.19 -17.96 3.79
C ILE A 687 -18.81 -18.09 2.40
N TRP A 688 -18.31 -17.29 1.46
CA TRP A 688 -18.71 -17.33 0.06
C TRP A 688 -18.29 -18.66 -0.58
N GLN A 689 -19.23 -19.35 -1.22
CA GLN A 689 -18.93 -20.52 -2.02
C GLN A 689 -19.26 -20.23 -3.48
N TYR A 690 -18.23 -20.16 -4.32
CA TYR A 690 -18.37 -19.86 -5.73
C TYR A 690 -18.63 -21.15 -6.52
N PRO A 691 -19.64 -21.20 -7.40
CA PRO A 691 -20.08 -22.43 -8.07
C PRO A 691 -19.11 -22.99 -9.12
N THR A 692 -17.99 -22.32 -9.42
CA THR A 692 -17.07 -22.74 -10.51
C THR A 692 -15.59 -22.82 -10.12
N THR A 693 -15.21 -22.37 -8.92
CA THR A 693 -13.84 -22.50 -8.38
C THR A 693 -13.93 -22.68 -6.87
N ALA A 694 -13.72 -23.91 -6.39
CA ALA A 694 -13.66 -24.22 -4.97
C ALA A 694 -12.35 -23.65 -4.38
N THR A 695 -12.36 -22.37 -4.02
CA THR A 695 -11.27 -21.74 -3.27
C THR A 695 -11.10 -22.46 -1.92
N PRO A 696 -9.91 -23.00 -1.59
CA PRO A 696 -9.68 -23.64 -0.30
C PRO A 696 -9.87 -22.64 0.84
N ILE A 697 -10.61 -23.04 1.87
CA ILE A 697 -10.76 -22.30 3.12
C ILE A 697 -9.52 -22.59 3.96
N ASN A 698 -8.76 -21.56 4.30
CA ASN A 698 -7.61 -21.70 5.20
C ASN A 698 -8.08 -21.67 6.65
N ILE A 699 -7.84 -22.76 7.36
CA ILE A 699 -8.05 -22.87 8.80
C ILE A 699 -6.74 -22.49 9.47
N LEU A 700 -6.72 -21.28 10.02
CA LEU A 700 -5.59 -20.75 10.75
C LEU A 700 -5.75 -21.08 12.24
N VAL A 701 -4.71 -21.68 12.82
CA VAL A 701 -4.65 -21.95 14.26
C VAL A 701 -3.49 -21.19 14.89
N THR A 702 -3.70 -20.75 16.13
CA THR A 702 -2.68 -20.16 16.98
C THR A 702 -2.45 -21.05 18.19
N THR A 703 -1.19 -21.26 18.57
CA THR A 703 -0.78 -22.02 19.76
C THR A 703 0.01 -21.13 20.71
N ASN A 704 -0.12 -21.33 22.01
CA ASN A 704 0.52 -20.51 23.05
C ASN A 704 2.03 -20.73 23.24
N ASN A 705 2.59 -21.81 22.69
CA ASN A 705 4.00 -22.16 22.89
C ASN A 705 4.86 -21.67 21.72
N ALA A 706 6.04 -21.14 22.05
CA ALA A 706 7.09 -20.87 21.07
C ALA A 706 7.33 -22.12 20.19
N GLN A 707 7.61 -21.85 18.92
CA GLN A 707 7.59 -22.71 17.73
C GLN A 707 8.27 -24.11 17.82
N THR A 708 8.95 -24.45 18.91
CA THR A 708 9.76 -25.67 19.09
C THR A 708 9.12 -26.77 19.95
N ALA A 709 7.86 -26.63 20.40
CA ALA A 709 7.21 -27.57 21.34
C ALA A 709 5.95 -28.31 20.82
N ILE A 710 5.53 -28.09 19.57
CA ILE A 710 4.37 -28.76 18.95
C ILE A 710 4.84 -29.71 17.85
N ASP A 711 4.52 -31.00 17.99
CA ASP A 711 4.92 -32.04 17.03
C ASP A 711 3.93 -32.13 15.89
N SER A 712 2.64 -31.98 16.20
CA SER A 712 1.59 -31.98 15.19
C SER A 712 0.31 -31.29 15.64
N VAL A 713 -0.49 -30.84 14.69
CA VAL A 713 -1.89 -30.47 14.89
C VAL A 713 -2.76 -31.40 14.09
N GLN A 714 -3.71 -32.05 14.76
CA GLN A 714 -4.75 -32.85 14.13
C GLN A 714 -6.02 -32.04 13.93
N TYR A 715 -6.62 -32.15 12.75
CA TYR A 715 -7.89 -31.54 12.41
C TYR A 715 -8.93 -32.62 12.13
N ILE A 716 -10.15 -32.39 12.58
CA ILE A 716 -11.33 -33.18 12.26
C ILE A 716 -12.34 -32.24 11.63
N VAL A 717 -12.66 -32.45 10.36
CA VAL A 717 -13.61 -31.63 9.60
C VAL A 717 -14.87 -32.43 9.36
N VAL A 718 -16.02 -31.84 9.70
CA VAL A 718 -17.35 -32.42 9.57
C VAL A 718 -18.22 -31.47 8.75
N GLU A 719 -18.79 -31.97 7.66
CA GLU A 719 -19.74 -31.23 6.82
C GLU A 719 -21.11 -31.87 6.89
N THR A 720 -22.17 -31.06 6.99
CA THR A 720 -23.54 -31.56 7.22
C THR A 720 -24.43 -31.64 6.00
N VAL A 721 -24.17 -30.87 4.94
CA VAL A 721 -24.94 -30.95 3.69
C VAL A 721 -24.02 -30.64 2.50
N CYS A 722 -23.77 -31.64 1.63
CA CYS A 722 -22.94 -31.49 0.43
C CYS A 722 -23.55 -32.18 -0.79
N ASN A 723 -23.05 -31.87 -1.99
CA ASN A 723 -23.51 -32.45 -3.25
C ASN A 723 -22.77 -33.76 -3.59
N GLY A 724 -23.47 -34.91 -3.61
CA GLY A 724 -22.97 -36.19 -4.13
C GLY A 724 -23.03 -37.39 -3.16
N PRO A 725 -22.80 -38.63 -3.64
CA PRO A 725 -22.76 -39.82 -2.80
C PRO A 725 -21.55 -39.79 -1.85
N GLY A 726 -21.80 -39.98 -0.54
CA GLY A 726 -20.78 -39.96 0.52
C GLY A 726 -20.87 -38.79 1.51
N CYS A 727 -21.91 -37.96 1.46
CA CYS A 727 -22.09 -36.82 2.36
C CYS A 727 -22.47 -37.23 3.80
N ASN A 728 -21.44 -37.64 4.56
CA ASN A 728 -21.29 -37.68 6.03
C ASN A 728 -19.80 -37.92 6.36
N ASN A 729 -18.90 -37.24 5.66
CA ASN A 729 -17.47 -37.54 5.73
C ASN A 729 -16.79 -36.74 6.84
N VAL A 730 -16.56 -37.39 7.98
CA VAL A 730 -15.58 -36.94 8.96
C VAL A 730 -14.19 -37.10 8.34
N ARG A 731 -13.56 -35.99 7.93
CA ARG A 731 -12.19 -36.00 7.38
C ARG A 731 -11.19 -35.64 8.47
N ARG A 732 -10.08 -36.39 8.54
CA ARG A 732 -9.02 -36.12 9.50
C ARG A 732 -7.74 -35.69 8.78
N PHE A 733 -7.11 -34.65 9.26
CA PHE A 733 -5.83 -34.15 8.74
C PHE A 733 -4.82 -34.05 9.87
N THR A 734 -3.53 -34.13 9.54
CA THR A 734 -2.45 -33.92 10.50
C THR A 734 -1.37 -33.05 9.87
N LYS A 735 -0.95 -32.00 10.56
CA LYS A 735 0.13 -31.11 10.16
C LYS A 735 1.26 -31.23 11.15
N THR A 736 2.46 -31.57 10.69
CA THR A 736 3.64 -31.81 11.54
C THR A 736 4.70 -30.71 11.44
N ALA A 737 4.44 -29.67 10.63
CA ALA A 737 5.36 -28.56 10.43
C ALA A 737 4.60 -27.23 10.46
N PHE A 738 5.26 -26.20 10.99
CA PHE A 738 4.75 -24.83 11.03
C PHE A 738 4.88 -24.14 9.64
N PRO A 739 3.91 -23.32 9.21
CA PRO A 739 2.65 -22.99 9.89
C PRO A 739 1.67 -24.17 9.85
N PHE A 740 1.00 -24.44 10.97
CA PHE A 740 0.07 -25.57 11.10
C PHE A 740 -1.25 -25.38 10.35
N THR A 741 -1.34 -24.40 9.43
CA THR A 741 -2.54 -24.06 8.67
C THR A 741 -3.06 -25.24 7.85
N LEU A 742 -4.37 -25.50 7.92
CA LEU A 742 -5.04 -26.45 7.04
C LEU A 742 -5.79 -25.71 5.94
N SER A 743 -5.35 -25.85 4.68
CA SER A 743 -6.14 -25.47 3.52
C SER A 743 -7.15 -26.57 3.20
N TYR A 744 -8.44 -26.27 3.34
CA TYR A 744 -9.54 -27.22 3.21
C TYR A 744 -10.54 -26.77 2.14
N GLN A 745 -10.75 -27.57 1.10
CA GLN A 745 -11.80 -27.31 0.11
C GLN A 745 -13.14 -27.84 0.61
N SER A 746 -14.06 -26.92 0.92
CA SER A 746 -15.41 -27.27 1.34
C SER A 746 -16.34 -27.52 0.13
N VAL A 747 -17.26 -28.47 0.26
CA VAL A 747 -18.20 -28.88 -0.80
C VAL A 747 -19.68 -28.69 -0.41
N LEU A 748 -19.96 -27.71 0.45
CA LEU A 748 -21.31 -27.44 0.95
C LEU A 748 -22.27 -26.97 -0.17
N ASN A 749 -23.57 -27.07 0.09
CA ASN A 749 -24.60 -26.38 -0.68
C ASN A 749 -25.13 -25.14 0.08
N ASN A 750 -26.08 -24.40 -0.51
CA ASN A 750 -26.59 -23.11 0.01
C ASN A 750 -27.20 -23.12 1.43
N ASN A 751 -27.24 -24.27 2.13
CA ASN A 751 -27.73 -24.41 3.50
C ASN A 751 -26.80 -25.27 4.40
N GLY A 752 -25.59 -25.60 3.95
CA GLY A 752 -24.66 -26.47 4.67
C GLY A 752 -23.77 -25.71 5.67
N PHE A 753 -23.26 -26.43 6.66
CA PHE A 753 -22.21 -25.92 7.55
C PHE A 753 -21.02 -26.88 7.65
N THR A 754 -19.85 -26.31 7.93
CA THR A 754 -18.63 -27.05 8.25
C THR A 754 -18.29 -26.81 9.71
N GLN A 755 -18.09 -27.89 10.45
CA GLN A 755 -17.52 -27.87 11.79
C GLN A 755 -16.09 -28.41 11.74
N VAL A 756 -15.17 -27.71 12.39
CA VAL A 756 -13.76 -28.10 12.47
C VAL A 756 -13.38 -28.22 13.92
N THR A 757 -12.77 -29.34 14.27
CA THR A 757 -12.11 -29.55 15.57
C THR A 757 -10.61 -29.63 15.35
N ALA A 758 -9.82 -28.91 16.16
CA ALA A 758 -8.35 -28.94 16.11
C ALA A 758 -7.77 -29.34 17.48
N ILE A 759 -6.72 -30.17 17.46
CA ILE A 759 -6.01 -30.66 18.64
C ILE A 759 -4.51 -30.58 18.37
N ALA A 760 -3.76 -29.86 19.20
CA ALA A 760 -2.30 -29.83 19.14
C ALA A 760 -1.70 -30.96 19.98
N TRP A 761 -0.62 -31.57 19.49
CA TRP A 761 0.12 -32.63 20.15
C TRP A 761 1.58 -32.21 20.30
N SER A 762 2.12 -32.39 21.50
CA SER A 762 3.56 -32.41 21.79
C SER A 762 4.03 -33.84 22.06
N HIS A 763 5.35 -34.04 22.22
CA HIS A 763 5.98 -35.36 22.38
C HIS A 763 5.37 -36.23 23.50
N LYS A 764 4.62 -35.64 24.45
CA LYS A 764 3.96 -36.39 25.55
C LYS A 764 2.54 -35.93 25.93
N ALA A 765 1.94 -34.90 25.31
CA ALA A 765 0.61 -34.42 25.71
C ALA A 765 -0.20 -33.78 24.57
N ALA A 766 -1.53 -33.90 24.63
CA ALA A 766 -2.48 -33.22 23.73
C ALA A 766 -3.03 -31.94 24.38
N SER A 767 -3.37 -30.94 23.56
CA SER A 767 -4.16 -29.78 23.98
C SER A 767 -5.61 -30.16 24.25
N GLU A 768 -6.34 -29.27 24.92
CA GLU A 768 -7.79 -29.25 24.80
C GLU A 768 -8.21 -29.02 23.34
N GLN A 769 -9.41 -29.47 22.96
CA GLN A 769 -9.91 -29.34 21.59
C GLN A 769 -10.42 -27.92 21.34
N ALA A 770 -9.98 -27.30 20.23
CA ALA A 770 -10.63 -26.09 19.72
C ALA A 770 -11.65 -26.47 18.65
N GLN A 771 -12.82 -25.84 18.68
CA GLN A 771 -13.89 -26.08 17.69
C GLN A 771 -14.40 -24.79 17.08
N VAL A 772 -14.73 -24.83 15.79
CA VAL A 772 -15.44 -23.75 15.09
C VAL A 772 -16.47 -24.32 14.12
N THR A 773 -17.61 -23.66 14.01
CA THR A 773 -18.63 -23.92 12.98
C THR A 773 -18.81 -22.68 12.10
N PHE A 774 -18.77 -22.86 10.78
CA PHE A 774 -19.01 -21.81 9.79
C PHE A 774 -19.98 -22.30 8.70
N TYR A 775 -20.64 -21.35 8.03
CA TYR A 775 -21.78 -21.60 7.14
C TYR A 775 -21.49 -21.19 5.69
N ALA A 776 -22.08 -21.88 4.72
CA ALA A 776 -22.10 -21.43 3.34
C ALA A 776 -23.10 -20.27 3.19
N ARG A 777 -22.68 -19.18 2.55
CA ARG A 777 -23.54 -18.02 2.33
C ARG A 777 -24.46 -18.23 1.12
N PRO A 778 -25.77 -17.91 1.19
CA PRO A 778 -26.67 -18.04 0.04
C PRO A 778 -26.31 -17.04 -1.06
N LEU A 779 -26.26 -17.53 -2.31
CA LEU A 779 -25.98 -16.71 -3.49
C LEU A 779 -27.20 -15.82 -3.86
N PRO A 780 -26.98 -14.61 -4.43
CA PRO A 780 -28.08 -13.77 -4.92
C PRO A 780 -28.82 -14.41 -6.10
N GLU A 781 -30.13 -14.23 -6.18
CA GLU A 781 -30.93 -14.71 -7.32
C GLU A 781 -30.85 -13.72 -8.49
N LEU A 782 -30.63 -14.25 -9.70
CA LEU A 782 -30.55 -13.50 -10.95
C LEU A 782 -31.55 -14.06 -11.97
N THR A 783 -32.50 -13.23 -12.41
CA THR A 783 -33.56 -13.67 -13.33
C THR A 783 -33.69 -12.71 -14.50
N ILE A 784 -33.76 -13.24 -15.72
CA ILE A 784 -34.22 -12.49 -16.90
C ILE A 784 -35.74 -12.46 -16.85
N VAL A 785 -36.32 -11.29 -16.66
CA VAL A 785 -37.77 -11.08 -16.49
C VAL A 785 -38.47 -10.93 -17.83
N SER A 786 -37.81 -10.25 -18.78
CA SER A 786 -38.31 -10.05 -20.15
C SER A 786 -37.15 -10.04 -21.14
N PRO A 787 -37.30 -10.65 -22.34
CA PRO A 787 -38.43 -11.45 -22.79
C PRO A 787 -38.51 -12.79 -22.05
N THR A 788 -39.69 -13.43 -22.05
CA THR A 788 -39.84 -14.80 -21.51
C THR A 788 -39.23 -15.83 -22.46
N ASP A 789 -38.85 -17.00 -21.94
CA ASP A 789 -38.26 -18.06 -22.75
C ASP A 789 -39.17 -18.49 -23.90
N ASN A 790 -38.59 -18.61 -25.10
CA ASN A 790 -39.23 -18.87 -26.38
C ASN A 790 -40.13 -17.76 -26.94
N SER A 791 -40.01 -16.53 -26.44
CA SER A 791 -40.70 -15.37 -27.01
C SER A 791 -40.43 -15.22 -28.51
N SER A 792 -41.48 -14.97 -29.28
CA SER A 792 -41.41 -14.73 -30.73
C SER A 792 -41.48 -13.23 -31.01
N ILE A 793 -40.46 -12.68 -31.66
CA ILE A 793 -40.33 -11.24 -31.96
C ILE A 793 -40.12 -11.04 -33.47
N ALA A 794 -40.62 -9.93 -34.00
CA ALA A 794 -40.41 -9.57 -35.40
C ALA A 794 -38.90 -9.41 -35.72
N PRO A 795 -38.41 -9.92 -36.85
CA PRO A 795 -37.02 -9.74 -37.26
C PRO A 795 -36.61 -8.26 -37.34
N ASN A 796 -35.32 -7.97 -37.18
CA ASN A 796 -34.77 -6.61 -37.19
C ASN A 796 -35.33 -5.66 -36.12
N THR A 797 -35.85 -6.19 -35.00
CA THR A 797 -36.32 -5.40 -33.85
C THR A 797 -35.27 -5.43 -32.74
N ALA A 798 -35.00 -4.28 -32.10
CA ALA A 798 -34.18 -4.21 -30.90
C ALA A 798 -34.93 -4.86 -29.72
N VAL A 799 -34.22 -5.58 -28.84
CA VAL A 799 -34.85 -6.33 -27.74
C VAL A 799 -34.31 -5.82 -26.42
N LEU A 800 -35.21 -5.38 -25.54
CA LEU A 800 -34.87 -5.06 -24.15
C LEU A 800 -34.81 -6.35 -23.33
N ILE A 801 -33.67 -6.60 -22.70
CA ILE A 801 -33.47 -7.66 -21.72
C ILE A 801 -33.57 -7.03 -20.33
N ASP A 802 -34.71 -7.24 -19.68
CA ASP A 802 -34.99 -6.81 -18.31
C ASP A 802 -34.50 -7.86 -17.32
N VAL A 803 -33.72 -7.44 -16.33
CA VAL A 803 -33.08 -8.34 -15.37
C VAL A 803 -33.30 -7.88 -13.94
N GLU A 804 -33.82 -8.80 -13.14
CA GLU A 804 -33.97 -8.63 -11.70
C GLU A 804 -32.84 -9.32 -10.95
N VAL A 805 -32.23 -8.58 -10.03
CA VAL A 805 -31.16 -9.07 -9.15
C VAL A 805 -31.60 -8.87 -7.70
N ASN A 806 -31.89 -9.97 -6.99
CA ASN A 806 -32.23 -9.89 -5.57
C ASN A 806 -30.95 -9.98 -4.71
N SER A 807 -30.37 -8.83 -4.38
CA SER A 807 -29.04 -8.72 -3.77
C SER A 807 -29.01 -8.07 -2.39
N SER A 808 -30.05 -8.24 -1.56
CA SER A 808 -30.23 -7.57 -0.25
C SER A 808 -29.00 -7.49 0.71
N LYS A 809 -27.92 -8.24 0.47
CA LYS A 809 -26.66 -8.24 1.24
C LYS A 809 -25.37 -8.18 0.39
N VAL A 810 -25.46 -7.93 -0.92
CA VAL A 810 -24.32 -7.98 -1.88
C VAL A 810 -24.39 -6.83 -2.86
N PHE A 811 -23.28 -6.08 -2.98
CA PHE A 811 -23.11 -5.10 -4.05
C PHE A 811 -22.72 -5.84 -5.34
N ILE A 812 -23.45 -5.59 -6.42
CA ILE A 812 -23.16 -6.15 -7.75
C ILE A 812 -22.37 -5.12 -8.52
N ASP A 813 -21.18 -5.50 -9.01
CA ASP A 813 -20.32 -4.60 -9.79
C ASP A 813 -20.75 -4.57 -11.25
N SER A 814 -21.21 -5.71 -11.76
CA SER A 814 -21.71 -5.81 -13.13
C SER A 814 -22.55 -7.04 -13.40
N VAL A 815 -23.39 -6.95 -14.43
CA VAL A 815 -24.03 -8.09 -15.08
C VAL A 815 -23.45 -8.25 -16.49
N VAL A 816 -22.96 -9.45 -16.79
CA VAL A 816 -22.43 -9.83 -18.11
C VAL A 816 -23.44 -10.72 -18.81
N TYR A 817 -23.80 -10.34 -20.02
CA TYR A 817 -24.71 -11.09 -20.88
C TYR A 817 -23.92 -11.84 -21.93
N THR A 818 -24.20 -13.12 -22.10
CA THR A 818 -23.72 -13.91 -23.24
C THR A 818 -24.90 -14.23 -24.13
N VAL A 819 -24.83 -13.79 -25.38
CA VAL A 819 -25.87 -13.96 -26.39
C VAL A 819 -25.35 -14.87 -27.50
N PHE A 820 -26.07 -15.95 -27.78
CA PHE A 820 -25.77 -16.89 -28.85
C PHE A 820 -26.78 -16.69 -29.99
N ASP A 821 -26.42 -15.93 -31.01
CA ASP A 821 -27.26 -15.68 -32.17
C ASP A 821 -27.07 -16.79 -33.20
N THR A 822 -28.13 -17.53 -33.50
CA THR A 822 -28.07 -18.67 -34.42
C THR A 822 -28.86 -18.37 -35.69
N GLN A 823 -28.21 -18.60 -36.83
CA GLN A 823 -28.86 -18.66 -38.14
C GLN A 823 -28.92 -20.11 -38.59
N THR A 824 -30.13 -20.60 -38.91
CA THR A 824 -30.31 -21.94 -39.48
C THR A 824 -30.50 -21.84 -40.99
N THR A 825 -29.53 -22.34 -41.76
CA THR A 825 -29.62 -22.55 -43.21
C THR A 825 -29.28 -24.02 -43.50
N GLY A 826 -30.26 -24.92 -43.42
CA GLY A 826 -30.06 -26.37 -43.60
C GLY A 826 -29.42 -27.08 -42.39
N MET A 827 -28.79 -28.23 -42.61
CA MET A 827 -28.30 -29.14 -41.55
C MET A 827 -27.09 -28.62 -40.73
N ASN A 828 -26.51 -27.47 -41.08
CA ASN A 828 -25.41 -26.84 -40.33
C ASN A 828 -25.78 -25.39 -39.97
N GLY A 829 -26.10 -25.15 -38.69
CA GLY A 829 -26.35 -23.80 -38.17
C GLY A 829 -25.05 -23.05 -37.86
N VAL A 830 -25.03 -21.74 -38.13
CA VAL A 830 -23.92 -20.85 -37.73
C VAL A 830 -24.34 -20.08 -36.49
N THR A 831 -23.65 -20.31 -35.38
CA THR A 831 -23.85 -19.57 -34.12
C THR A 831 -22.76 -18.53 -33.94
N THR A 832 -23.15 -17.29 -33.67
CA THR A 832 -22.26 -16.19 -33.31
C THR A 832 -22.47 -15.85 -31.84
N THR A 833 -21.39 -15.63 -31.09
CA THR A 833 -21.46 -15.24 -29.67
C THR A 833 -21.16 -13.76 -29.53
N ARG A 834 -22.05 -13.03 -28.84
CA ARG A 834 -21.84 -11.64 -28.41
C ARG A 834 -21.83 -11.57 -26.89
N LYS A 835 -20.98 -10.72 -26.34
CA LYS A 835 -20.93 -10.45 -24.89
C LYS A 835 -21.16 -8.98 -24.62
N PHE A 836 -21.94 -8.69 -23.60
CA PHE A 836 -22.24 -7.32 -23.15
C PHE A 836 -22.02 -7.24 -21.65
N LYS A 837 -21.64 -6.07 -21.15
CA LYS A 837 -21.42 -5.83 -19.71
C LYS A 837 -22.16 -4.55 -19.32
N VAL A 838 -22.91 -4.63 -18.23
CA VAL A 838 -23.62 -3.48 -17.63
C VAL A 838 -23.10 -3.32 -16.20
N THR A 839 -22.60 -2.14 -15.85
CA THR A 839 -21.89 -1.87 -14.57
C THR A 839 -22.68 -1.00 -13.59
N THR A 840 -23.89 -0.57 -13.97
CA THR A 840 -24.73 0.33 -13.17
C THR A 840 -26.16 -0.13 -13.21
N ALA A 841 -26.85 -0.14 -12.07
CA ALA A 841 -28.27 -0.46 -11.99
C ALA A 841 -29.13 0.69 -12.59
N PRO A 842 -30.28 0.41 -13.25
CA PRO A 842 -30.82 -0.93 -13.55
C PRO A 842 -29.94 -1.67 -14.57
N TYR A 843 -29.75 -2.98 -14.38
CA TYR A 843 -28.78 -3.77 -15.15
C TYR A 843 -29.27 -4.18 -16.54
N ASP A 844 -30.37 -3.60 -17.01
CA ASP A 844 -31.04 -3.95 -18.25
C ASP A 844 -30.13 -3.77 -19.47
N LEU A 845 -30.31 -4.63 -20.47
CA LEU A 845 -29.54 -4.58 -21.71
C LEU A 845 -30.47 -4.43 -22.91
N THR A 846 -30.26 -3.39 -23.72
CA THR A 846 -30.89 -3.32 -25.06
C THR A 846 -30.01 -4.03 -26.07
N LEU A 847 -30.46 -5.18 -26.57
CA LEU A 847 -29.83 -5.86 -27.69
C LEU A 847 -30.15 -5.11 -29.00
N PRO A 848 -29.12 -4.75 -29.79
CA PRO A 848 -29.35 -4.08 -31.06
C PRO A 848 -30.07 -5.01 -32.05
N ALA A 849 -30.86 -4.42 -32.94
CA ALA A 849 -31.56 -5.13 -34.01
C ALA A 849 -30.60 -5.95 -34.88
N ILE A 850 -30.96 -7.19 -35.20
CA ILE A 850 -30.14 -8.08 -36.02
C ILE A 850 -30.94 -8.64 -37.20
N SER A 851 -30.27 -8.78 -38.34
CA SER A 851 -30.84 -9.30 -39.57
C SER A 851 -30.41 -10.73 -39.86
N GLY A 852 -31.32 -11.52 -40.44
CA GLY A 852 -31.05 -12.87 -40.92
C GLY A 852 -30.83 -13.94 -39.85
N LYS A 853 -31.09 -13.67 -38.57
CA LYS A 853 -30.97 -14.66 -37.48
C LYS A 853 -32.30 -15.37 -37.22
N THR A 854 -32.24 -16.64 -36.84
CA THR A 854 -33.43 -17.47 -36.54
C THR A 854 -33.82 -17.38 -35.07
N PHE A 855 -32.85 -17.43 -34.16
CA PHE A 855 -33.08 -17.21 -32.73
C PHE A 855 -31.81 -16.74 -32.01
N SER A 856 -31.98 -16.15 -30.83
CA SER A 856 -30.89 -15.77 -29.92
C SER A 856 -31.11 -16.39 -28.55
N ARG A 857 -30.11 -17.08 -28.01
CA ARG A 857 -30.13 -17.57 -26.62
C ARG A 857 -29.34 -16.62 -25.72
N VAL A 858 -29.94 -16.12 -24.65
CA VAL A 858 -29.36 -15.14 -23.73
C VAL A 858 -29.14 -15.78 -22.36
N VAL A 859 -27.97 -15.58 -21.77
CA VAL A 859 -27.64 -15.94 -20.38
C VAL A 859 -27.03 -14.72 -19.70
N ALA A 860 -27.49 -14.36 -18.51
CA ALA A 860 -26.95 -13.28 -17.70
C ALA A 860 -26.12 -13.83 -16.53
N LEU A 861 -25.01 -13.16 -16.20
CA LEU A 861 -24.06 -13.53 -15.15
C LEU A 861 -23.80 -12.32 -14.27
N ALA A 862 -24.07 -12.41 -12.97
CA ALA A 862 -23.79 -11.32 -12.03
C ALA A 862 -22.39 -11.48 -11.43
N TYR A 863 -21.66 -10.37 -11.29
CA TYR A 863 -20.32 -10.28 -10.71
C TYR A 863 -20.28 -9.29 -9.55
N ALA A 864 -19.51 -9.63 -8.51
CA ALA A 864 -19.13 -8.76 -7.40
C ALA A 864 -17.61 -8.83 -7.20
N ASN A 865 -17.04 -8.03 -6.28
CA ASN A 865 -15.60 -7.72 -6.10
C ASN A 865 -14.58 -8.89 -6.19
N GLN A 866 -15.04 -10.14 -6.12
CA GLN A 866 -14.25 -11.37 -6.08
C GLN A 866 -14.63 -12.41 -7.17
N GLY A 867 -15.52 -12.07 -8.13
CA GLY A 867 -15.88 -12.94 -9.25
C GLY A 867 -17.39 -13.13 -9.49
N LYS A 868 -17.74 -14.18 -10.27
CA LYS A 868 -19.13 -14.50 -10.62
C LYS A 868 -19.91 -14.98 -9.40
N VAL A 869 -21.02 -14.32 -9.08
CA VAL A 869 -21.86 -14.62 -7.91
C VAL A 869 -23.21 -15.24 -8.24
N SER A 870 -23.70 -15.11 -9.48
CA SER A 870 -24.97 -15.72 -9.91
C SER A 870 -25.07 -15.89 -11.42
N GLU A 871 -25.98 -16.75 -11.88
CA GLU A 871 -26.28 -17.03 -13.28
C GLU A 871 -27.78 -17.20 -13.49
N SER A 872 -28.31 -16.57 -14.53
CA SER A 872 -29.72 -16.71 -14.90
C SER A 872 -29.98 -18.03 -15.61
N LYS A 873 -31.24 -18.48 -15.62
CA LYS A 873 -31.69 -19.42 -16.67
C LYS A 873 -31.50 -18.78 -18.04
N SER A 874 -31.25 -19.60 -19.05
CA SER A 874 -31.17 -19.12 -20.43
C SER A 874 -32.57 -18.78 -20.96
N VAL A 875 -32.68 -17.69 -21.71
CA VAL A 875 -33.89 -17.30 -22.45
C VAL A 875 -33.61 -17.39 -23.95
N THR A 876 -34.48 -18.08 -24.68
CA THR A 876 -34.44 -18.17 -26.14
C THR A 876 -35.42 -17.18 -26.75
N ILE A 877 -34.93 -16.35 -27.68
CA ILE A 877 -35.71 -15.36 -28.42
C ILE A 877 -35.78 -15.85 -29.87
N ASN A 878 -36.98 -16.12 -30.36
CA ASN A 878 -37.21 -16.57 -31.73
C ASN A 878 -37.55 -15.37 -32.62
N TYR A 879 -36.90 -15.28 -33.78
CA TYR A 879 -37.23 -14.27 -34.79
C TYR A 879 -38.17 -14.86 -35.82
N ASN A 880 -39.36 -14.27 -35.95
CA ASN A 880 -40.46 -14.83 -36.73
C ASN A 880 -41.24 -13.71 -37.44
N ASN A 881 -41.52 -13.86 -38.73
CA ASN A 881 -42.41 -12.91 -39.40
C ASN A 881 -43.84 -13.23 -38.96
N ILE A 882 -44.52 -12.29 -38.30
CA ILE A 882 -45.90 -12.51 -37.87
C ILE A 882 -46.85 -12.69 -39.08
N PRO A 883 -47.93 -13.48 -38.95
CA PRO A 883 -48.81 -13.77 -40.06
C PRO A 883 -49.55 -12.52 -40.54
N ALA A 884 -49.85 -12.42 -41.82
CA ALA A 884 -50.75 -11.42 -42.37
C ALA A 884 -52.20 -11.93 -42.28
N VAL A 885 -53.13 -11.09 -41.83
CA VAL A 885 -54.56 -11.42 -41.75
C VAL A 885 -55.40 -10.28 -42.31
N VAL A 886 -56.36 -10.62 -43.16
CA VAL A 886 -57.26 -9.67 -43.81
C VAL A 886 -58.69 -10.18 -43.77
N ILE A 887 -59.62 -9.35 -43.30
CA ILE A 887 -61.06 -9.63 -43.33
C ILE A 887 -61.55 -9.38 -44.75
N THR A 888 -62.08 -10.41 -45.40
CA THR A 888 -62.53 -10.36 -46.80
C THR A 888 -64.03 -10.16 -46.94
N ALA A 889 -64.81 -10.46 -45.90
CA ALA A 889 -66.24 -10.13 -45.81
C ALA A 889 -66.69 -10.10 -44.34
N PRO A 890 -67.71 -9.31 -43.98
CA PRO A 890 -68.42 -8.34 -44.81
C PRO A 890 -67.58 -7.07 -45.08
N ALA A 891 -68.08 -6.15 -45.91
CA ALA A 891 -67.43 -4.85 -46.09
C ALA A 891 -67.62 -3.99 -44.82
N VAL A 892 -66.69 -3.06 -44.56
CA VAL A 892 -66.76 -2.13 -43.43
C VAL A 892 -68.11 -1.39 -43.43
N ALA A 893 -68.74 -1.26 -42.27
CA ALA A 893 -70.06 -0.61 -42.08
C ALA A 893 -71.25 -1.27 -42.81
N SER A 894 -71.14 -2.56 -43.14
CA SER A 894 -72.27 -3.35 -43.62
C SER A 894 -73.37 -3.45 -42.56
N LYS A 895 -74.61 -3.10 -42.91
CA LYS A 895 -75.73 -3.07 -41.95
C LYS A 895 -76.44 -4.42 -41.87
N PHE A 896 -76.70 -4.88 -40.65
CA PHE A 896 -77.45 -6.11 -40.37
C PHE A 896 -78.64 -5.84 -39.46
N ASN A 897 -79.68 -6.68 -39.57
CA ASN A 897 -80.84 -6.58 -38.69
C ASN A 897 -80.49 -7.12 -37.29
N VAL A 898 -80.98 -6.43 -36.26
CA VAL A 898 -80.95 -6.91 -34.87
C VAL A 898 -81.60 -8.31 -34.80
N GLY A 899 -80.96 -9.25 -34.11
CA GLY A 899 -81.39 -10.65 -34.05
C GLY A 899 -81.07 -11.48 -35.30
N GLY A 900 -80.55 -10.86 -36.37
CA GLY A 900 -80.10 -11.53 -37.59
C GLY A 900 -78.75 -12.23 -37.42
N SER A 901 -78.13 -12.58 -38.55
CA SER A 901 -76.82 -13.22 -38.58
C SER A 901 -75.83 -12.51 -39.51
N VAL A 902 -74.54 -12.66 -39.21
CA VAL A 902 -73.42 -12.17 -40.03
C VAL A 902 -72.37 -13.26 -40.16
N THR A 903 -71.82 -13.42 -41.36
CA THR A 903 -70.66 -14.31 -41.62
C THR A 903 -69.41 -13.47 -41.81
N ILE A 904 -68.43 -13.65 -40.93
CA ILE A 904 -67.10 -13.06 -41.06
C ILE A 904 -66.23 -14.04 -41.84
N LYS A 905 -65.64 -13.56 -42.93
CA LYS A 905 -64.66 -14.30 -43.75
C LYS A 905 -63.32 -13.61 -43.69
N ALA A 906 -62.25 -14.39 -43.55
CA ALA A 906 -60.89 -13.87 -43.53
C ALA A 906 -59.93 -14.72 -44.38
N SER A 907 -58.84 -14.08 -44.80
CA SER A 907 -57.66 -14.73 -45.33
C SER A 907 -56.51 -14.52 -44.36
N ALA A 908 -55.70 -15.57 -44.15
CA ALA A 908 -54.49 -15.50 -43.36
C ALA A 908 -53.35 -16.18 -44.12
N THR A 909 -52.19 -15.54 -44.18
CA THR A 909 -50.99 -16.05 -44.84
C THR A 909 -49.78 -15.80 -43.97
N ASP A 910 -48.83 -16.72 -43.97
CA ASP A 910 -47.57 -16.54 -43.26
C ASP A 910 -46.40 -16.66 -44.23
N SER A 911 -45.41 -15.77 -44.09
CA SER A 911 -44.35 -15.58 -45.10
C SER A 911 -43.15 -16.49 -44.90
N ASP A 912 -42.93 -16.96 -43.68
CA ASP A 912 -41.81 -17.82 -43.27
C ASP A 912 -42.28 -19.10 -42.56
N GLY A 913 -43.56 -19.44 -42.72
CA GLY A 913 -44.21 -20.56 -42.05
C GLY A 913 -45.64 -20.83 -42.54
N SER A 914 -46.48 -21.31 -41.64
CA SER A 914 -47.85 -21.74 -41.91
C SER A 914 -48.80 -21.31 -40.79
N ILE A 915 -50.05 -21.00 -41.13
CA ILE A 915 -51.09 -20.67 -40.14
C ILE A 915 -51.51 -21.92 -39.37
N VAL A 916 -51.42 -21.89 -38.03
CA VAL A 916 -51.90 -22.95 -37.12
C VAL A 916 -53.37 -22.78 -36.79
N LYS A 917 -53.80 -21.54 -36.52
CA LYS A 917 -55.21 -21.25 -36.22
C LYS A 917 -55.60 -19.83 -36.58
N VAL A 918 -56.88 -19.63 -36.87
CA VAL A 918 -57.55 -18.34 -36.95
C VAL A 918 -58.72 -18.34 -35.96
N GLU A 919 -58.72 -17.38 -35.05
CA GLU A 919 -59.79 -17.16 -34.08
C GLU A 919 -60.64 -15.97 -34.53
N ILE A 920 -61.95 -16.17 -34.68
CA ILE A 920 -62.91 -15.13 -35.04
C ILE A 920 -63.88 -14.99 -33.87
N TYR A 921 -64.05 -13.77 -33.34
CA TYR A 921 -64.95 -13.52 -32.21
C TYR A 921 -65.42 -12.07 -32.15
N SER A 922 -66.44 -11.81 -31.33
CA SER A 922 -66.89 -10.45 -31.00
C SER A 922 -66.92 -10.25 -29.49
N PRO A 923 -66.30 -9.20 -28.94
CA PRO A 923 -66.43 -8.88 -27.52
C PRO A 923 -67.87 -8.53 -27.11
N HIS A 924 -68.75 -8.20 -28.07
CA HIS A 924 -70.15 -7.86 -27.83
C HIS A 924 -71.07 -9.09 -27.80
N ILE A 925 -70.57 -10.26 -28.21
CA ILE A 925 -71.30 -11.52 -28.22
C ILE A 925 -70.60 -12.47 -27.24
N PRO A 926 -71.21 -12.80 -26.08
CA PRO A 926 -70.62 -13.70 -25.11
C PRO A 926 -70.30 -15.06 -25.74
N ASN A 927 -69.14 -15.63 -25.38
CA ASN A 927 -68.68 -16.96 -25.83
C ASN A 927 -68.62 -17.12 -27.37
N SER A 928 -68.41 -16.04 -28.11
CA SER A 928 -68.40 -16.03 -29.58
C SER A 928 -67.08 -16.45 -30.22
N THR A 929 -66.17 -17.11 -29.50
CA THR A 929 -64.89 -17.49 -30.11
C THR A 929 -65.02 -18.73 -30.98
N VAL A 930 -64.81 -18.56 -32.28
CA VAL A 930 -64.69 -19.65 -33.25
C VAL A 930 -63.23 -19.82 -33.63
N THR A 931 -62.67 -21.00 -33.37
CA THR A 931 -61.28 -21.35 -33.71
C THR A 931 -61.28 -22.24 -34.95
N LEU A 932 -60.52 -21.85 -35.97
CA LEU A 932 -60.42 -22.52 -37.26
C LEU A 932 -58.97 -22.90 -37.53
N THR A 933 -58.67 -24.17 -37.76
CA THR A 933 -57.30 -24.67 -37.99
C THR A 933 -56.95 -24.87 -39.47
N ALA A 934 -57.90 -24.66 -40.38
CA ALA A 934 -57.70 -24.74 -41.83
C ALA A 934 -58.62 -23.76 -42.57
N ALA A 935 -58.18 -23.31 -43.75
CA ALA A 935 -58.99 -22.48 -44.64
C ALA A 935 -60.13 -23.30 -45.29
N PRO A 936 -61.26 -22.69 -45.66
CA PRO A 936 -61.58 -21.25 -45.57
C PRO A 936 -61.88 -20.79 -44.13
N TYR A 937 -61.34 -19.63 -43.74
CA TYR A 937 -61.52 -19.09 -42.39
C TYR A 937 -62.80 -18.26 -42.32
N GLU A 938 -63.92 -18.92 -42.02
CA GLU A 938 -65.25 -18.31 -41.97
C GLU A 938 -66.01 -18.69 -40.71
N ALA A 939 -66.70 -17.73 -40.09
CA ALA A 939 -67.55 -17.95 -38.92
C ALA A 939 -68.86 -17.16 -39.03
N THR A 940 -69.98 -17.81 -38.73
CA THR A 940 -71.31 -17.19 -38.74
C THR A 940 -71.80 -16.96 -37.32
N PHE A 941 -72.13 -15.71 -37.00
CA PHE A 941 -72.66 -15.27 -35.72
C PHE A 941 -74.15 -15.00 -35.87
N ASN A 942 -74.97 -15.74 -35.11
CA ASN A 942 -76.42 -15.58 -35.09
C ASN A 942 -76.86 -14.75 -33.87
N ASN A 943 -78.08 -14.25 -33.89
CA ASN A 943 -78.69 -13.46 -32.81
C ASN A 943 -77.89 -12.19 -32.49
N LEU A 944 -77.59 -11.38 -33.52
CA LEU A 944 -76.84 -10.14 -33.35
C LEU A 944 -77.47 -9.23 -32.27
N PRO A 945 -76.69 -8.81 -31.26
CA PRO A 945 -77.21 -8.09 -30.10
C PRO A 945 -77.59 -6.65 -30.45
N THR A 946 -78.46 -6.02 -29.64
CA THR A 946 -78.68 -4.56 -29.64
C THR A 946 -77.54 -3.78 -28.98
N SER A 947 -76.55 -4.47 -28.41
CA SER A 947 -75.57 -3.90 -27.47
C SER A 947 -74.26 -3.50 -28.17
N GLY A 948 -74.16 -2.20 -28.47
CA GLY A 948 -72.96 -1.47 -28.85
C GLY A 948 -73.26 0.02 -28.78
N ILE A 949 -72.31 0.85 -28.37
CA ILE A 949 -72.49 2.31 -28.38
C ILE A 949 -72.79 2.73 -29.82
N ARG A 950 -74.03 3.18 -30.10
CA ARG A 950 -74.53 3.60 -31.43
C ARG A 950 -74.79 2.49 -32.46
N GLY A 951 -75.00 1.22 -32.04
CA GLY A 951 -75.44 0.15 -32.95
C GLY A 951 -74.34 -0.48 -33.82
N LEU A 952 -73.06 -0.33 -33.43
CA LEU A 952 -71.91 -0.99 -34.06
C LEU A 952 -71.56 -2.28 -33.30
N THR A 953 -71.31 -3.37 -34.04
CA THR A 953 -70.78 -4.62 -33.48
C THR A 953 -69.38 -4.89 -34.02
N THR A 954 -68.37 -4.86 -33.15
CA THR A 954 -66.98 -5.16 -33.50
C THR A 954 -66.73 -6.66 -33.60
N PHE A 955 -66.08 -7.12 -34.65
CA PHE A 955 -65.54 -8.47 -34.82
C PHE A 955 -64.02 -8.43 -34.94
N ILE A 956 -63.34 -9.37 -34.28
CA ILE A 956 -61.89 -9.51 -34.23
C ILE A 956 -61.52 -10.85 -34.85
N VAL A 957 -60.59 -10.82 -35.81
CA VAL A 957 -59.97 -12.00 -36.42
C VAL A 957 -58.50 -12.02 -35.99
N LYS A 958 -58.05 -13.09 -35.32
CA LYS A 958 -56.65 -13.30 -34.93
C LYS A 958 -56.09 -14.52 -35.65
N ALA A 959 -55.01 -14.37 -36.40
CA ALA A 959 -54.26 -15.48 -36.97
C ALA A 959 -53.03 -15.79 -36.11
N THR A 960 -52.78 -17.07 -35.84
CA THR A 960 -51.57 -17.58 -35.16
C THR A 960 -50.82 -18.50 -36.10
N ASP A 961 -49.51 -18.28 -36.27
CA ASP A 961 -48.62 -19.12 -37.09
C ASP A 961 -48.05 -20.33 -36.32
N ASN A 962 -47.22 -21.13 -36.99
CA ASN A 962 -46.56 -22.33 -36.44
C ASN A 962 -45.38 -22.06 -35.51
N LYS A 963 -44.98 -20.81 -35.35
CA LYS A 963 -43.94 -20.34 -34.42
C LYS A 963 -44.52 -19.47 -33.30
N GLY A 964 -45.86 -19.40 -33.19
CA GLY A 964 -46.58 -18.68 -32.15
C GLY A 964 -46.74 -17.17 -32.40
N GLY A 965 -46.35 -16.65 -33.57
CA GLY A 965 -46.62 -15.27 -33.95
C GLY A 965 -48.11 -15.03 -34.16
N VAL A 966 -48.62 -13.92 -33.64
CA VAL A 966 -50.05 -13.56 -33.69
C VAL A 966 -50.22 -12.20 -34.34
N ASN A 967 -51.16 -12.10 -35.28
CA ASN A 967 -51.61 -10.83 -35.83
C ASN A 967 -53.14 -10.79 -35.88
N GLY A 968 -53.71 -9.59 -35.86
CA GLY A 968 -55.15 -9.40 -35.79
C GLY A 968 -55.68 -8.35 -36.75
N ALA A 969 -56.90 -8.55 -37.22
CA ALA A 969 -57.69 -7.55 -37.92
C ALA A 969 -59.03 -7.38 -37.21
N THR A 970 -59.57 -6.17 -37.28
CA THR A 970 -60.86 -5.83 -36.66
C THR A 970 -61.77 -5.22 -37.70
N ILE A 971 -63.06 -5.53 -37.64
CA ILE A 971 -64.09 -4.89 -38.45
C ILE A 971 -65.29 -4.50 -37.57
N ASP A 972 -65.80 -3.29 -37.79
CA ASP A 972 -67.06 -2.84 -37.23
C ASP A 972 -68.16 -2.95 -38.30
N VAL A 973 -69.26 -3.58 -37.94
CA VAL A 973 -70.47 -3.74 -38.77
C VAL A 973 -71.70 -3.15 -38.09
#